data_AF-A0A6G0XAV1-F1
#
_entry.id   AF-A0A6G0XAV1-F1
#
_cell.length_a   1.000
_cell.length_b   1.000
_cell.length_c   1.000
_cell.angle_alpha   90.00
_cell.angle_beta   90.00
_cell.angle_gamma   90.00
#
_symmetry.space_group_name_H-M   'P 1'
#
loop_
_entity.id
_entity.type
_entity.pdbx_description
1 polymer ?
#
loop_
_entity_poly.entity_id
_entity_poly.type
_entity_poly.pdbx_seq_one_letter_code
_entity_poly.pdbx_strand_id
1 'polypeptide(L)'
;MAVKVLATNTEPLPPPPNPQKAVGRYVFQLRDRLLISCAAFMLHAGSFLYLICLAVVYYGLPDDQIQILHTFLPRVNSGIFVILACLNLRGMYWILYPRAINTSVLVYDPNTNPSTFPDKVWHLYVRCFSRYGLFGLHGELYDVRVAAKHVVQVISQVVQAHEMSLYLTQPTASAAYTVILGFGCVIMPLFLFSSNPLVNRWGSTITDAFLNFFLCAGFALMLLFRAITDYYFSGNDDFLWNRVWLNQMIMLARAVSIKSPLELLSTVFLFVSCFISLKNLHAAVHAKVKDVDSTHTSTHLSILALGKITNKEQIITITRRTLLGVSAAASALIFALAATSVHREACPPGCLLQTYPWFSQTCNCVMMRQNCLLYPIPNNDVDNFITTRLSNVFDMTVSQCELPQGLAASTLQRLNNLYSLTFRRTNTVVWNAQPSDVPDSQFVLYLIDQVMPAVPTILQANSKGLKFILLRNITLTRNLTIPPLAGLFQIDLTNMTLDVVPPFLLASDILTDVSLDYNHIQEIPMEIISMTSLQALYLTFNAITTIPSALTTTFPPTLKTLALGGNPIDTLPTDFDFELLQSRRITIDGTPLCLRILKAVAANEADKLSQLEQQIASHIKTICQFDCAVGCTSKRLGNTQCDPVCMTRACNFDSSAAQFAARGVEASDCYGEITGWESTVS
;
A
#
# COMPACT_ATOMS: atom_id res chain seq x y z
N MET A 1 25.42 -7.85 -54.24
CA MET A 1 25.71 -7.29 -55.57
C MET A 1 27.16 -6.80 -55.57
N ALA A 2 27.97 -7.41 -56.45
CA ALA A 2 29.26 -7.01 -56.99
C ALA A 2 30.30 -6.23 -56.13
N VAL A 3 31.37 -6.96 -55.82
CA VAL A 3 32.75 -6.47 -55.67
C VAL A 3 33.20 -5.75 -56.94
N LYS A 4 33.87 -4.61 -56.82
CA LYS A 4 34.64 -4.00 -57.91
C LYS A 4 36.02 -3.57 -57.39
N VAL A 5 37.05 -4.26 -57.86
CA VAL A 5 38.48 -3.92 -57.73
C VAL A 5 38.91 -3.28 -59.05
N LEU A 6 39.54 -2.11 -58.99
CA LEU A 6 40.41 -1.48 -60.02
C LEU A 6 41.35 -0.55 -59.22
N ALA A 7 42.59 -0.95 -58.97
CA ALA A 7 43.79 -0.73 -59.79
C ALA A 7 44.42 0.67 -59.59
N THR A 8 45.52 0.66 -58.81
CA THR A 8 46.78 1.42 -58.97
C THR A 8 46.72 2.89 -59.41
N ASN A 9 46.96 3.79 -58.46
CA ASN A 9 47.78 4.98 -58.66
C ASN A 9 48.63 5.19 -57.41
N THR A 10 49.96 5.15 -57.59
CA THR A 10 50.97 5.43 -56.56
C THR A 10 51.09 6.94 -56.37
N GLU A 11 50.45 7.47 -55.35
CA GLU A 11 50.80 8.77 -54.75
C GLU A 11 51.68 8.55 -53.51
N PRO A 12 52.69 9.39 -53.26
CA PRO A 12 53.53 9.27 -52.08
C PRO A 12 52.71 9.49 -50.80
N LEU A 13 52.91 8.60 -49.83
CA LEU A 13 52.30 8.64 -48.50
C LEU A 13 52.41 10.05 -47.88
N PRO A 14 51.32 10.62 -47.33
CA PRO A 14 51.43 11.82 -46.51
C PRO A 14 52.28 11.50 -45.27
N PRO A 15 53.03 12.48 -44.73
CA PRO A 15 53.87 12.26 -43.56
C PRO A 15 53.00 11.75 -42.39
N PRO A 16 53.56 10.90 -41.50
CA PRO A 16 52.81 10.34 -40.39
C PRO A 16 52.19 11.48 -39.58
N PRO A 17 50.91 11.40 -39.20
CA PRO A 17 50.28 12.45 -38.43
C PRO A 17 51.03 12.59 -37.11
N ASN A 18 51.43 13.83 -36.82
CA ASN A 18 52.08 14.27 -35.61
C ASN A 18 51.37 13.65 -34.37
N PRO A 19 52.08 12.92 -33.47
CA PRO A 19 51.44 12.12 -32.41
C PRO A 19 50.75 12.95 -31.29
N GLN A 20 50.66 14.28 -31.44
CA GLN A 20 50.20 15.20 -30.39
C GLN A 20 48.78 15.77 -30.56
N LYS A 21 47.95 15.29 -31.49
CA LYS A 21 46.52 15.69 -31.56
C LYS A 21 45.55 14.53 -31.79
N ALA A 22 45.66 13.46 -31.00
CA ALA A 22 44.54 12.52 -30.85
C ALA A 22 43.63 13.00 -29.71
N VAL A 23 42.70 13.92 -29.99
CA VAL A 23 41.58 14.23 -29.08
C VAL A 23 40.84 12.92 -28.86
N GLY A 24 40.87 12.39 -27.63
CA GLY A 24 40.32 11.07 -27.31
C GLY A 24 38.84 11.00 -27.66
N ARG A 25 38.51 10.37 -28.79
CA ARG A 25 37.11 10.07 -29.16
C ARG A 25 36.52 9.14 -28.11
N TYR A 26 35.31 9.46 -27.67
CA TYR A 26 34.51 8.58 -26.80
C TYR A 26 33.86 7.48 -27.64
N VAL A 27 33.57 6.33 -27.01
CA VAL A 27 32.89 5.20 -27.68
C VAL A 27 31.46 5.58 -28.11
N PHE A 28 30.78 6.41 -27.31
CA PHE A 28 29.43 6.89 -27.57
C PHE A 28 29.41 8.35 -28.07
N GLN A 29 28.46 8.67 -28.94
CA GLN A 29 28.25 10.06 -29.39
C GLN A 29 27.76 10.94 -28.24
N LEU A 30 27.99 12.25 -28.32
CA LEU A 30 27.60 13.18 -27.25
C LEU A 30 26.10 13.09 -26.90
N ARG A 31 25.23 12.95 -27.91
CA ARG A 31 23.78 12.81 -27.71
C ARG A 31 23.42 11.57 -26.90
N ASP A 32 23.97 10.41 -27.27
CA ASP A 32 23.73 9.15 -26.58
C ASP A 32 24.23 9.22 -25.13
N ARG A 33 25.38 9.86 -24.91
CA ARG A 33 25.94 10.03 -23.58
C ARG A 33 25.07 10.87 -22.67
N LEU A 34 24.52 11.97 -23.19
CA LEU A 34 23.57 12.81 -22.46
C LEU A 34 22.28 12.04 -22.15
N LEU A 35 21.72 11.33 -23.13
CA LEU A 35 20.48 10.58 -22.95
C LEU A 35 20.63 9.47 -21.90
N ILE A 36 21.70 8.68 -21.96
CA ILE A 36 21.96 7.61 -20.98
C ILE A 36 22.23 8.20 -19.60
N SER A 37 22.96 9.32 -19.51
CA SER A 37 23.22 9.99 -18.21
C SER A 37 21.95 10.57 -17.61
N CYS A 38 21.07 11.18 -18.41
CA CYS A 38 19.74 11.61 -17.97
C CYS A 38 18.89 10.44 -17.48
N ALA A 39 18.84 9.33 -18.24
CA ALA A 39 18.11 8.14 -17.83
C ALA A 39 18.65 7.59 -16.50
N ALA A 40 19.97 7.44 -16.36
CA ALA A 40 20.59 6.97 -15.13
C ALA A 40 20.31 7.90 -13.93
N PHE A 41 20.30 9.22 -14.16
CA PHE A 41 19.92 10.20 -13.14
C PHE A 41 18.47 10.02 -12.70
N MET A 42 17.54 9.87 -13.63
CA MET A 42 16.11 9.67 -13.31
C MET A 42 15.88 8.35 -12.56
N LEU A 43 16.58 7.27 -12.92
CA LEU A 43 16.50 5.99 -12.21
C LEU A 43 17.05 6.11 -10.78
N HIS A 44 18.18 6.78 -10.58
CA HIS A 44 18.69 7.07 -9.23
C HIS A 44 17.72 7.94 -8.42
N ALA A 45 17.15 8.98 -9.02
CA ALA A 45 16.19 9.87 -8.37
C ALA A 45 14.93 9.11 -7.96
N GLY A 46 14.40 8.23 -8.82
CA GLY A 46 13.26 7.37 -8.51
C GLY A 46 13.56 6.41 -7.35
N SER A 47 14.72 5.74 -7.35
CA SER A 47 15.12 4.87 -6.25
C SER A 47 15.33 5.65 -4.95
N PHE A 48 15.95 6.84 -5.00
CA PHE A 48 16.11 7.72 -3.86
C PHE A 48 14.75 8.10 -3.24
N LEU A 49 13.81 8.57 -4.08
CA LEU A 49 12.49 8.97 -3.63
C LEU A 49 11.73 7.80 -2.99
N TYR A 50 11.73 6.64 -3.64
CA TYR A 50 11.09 5.45 -3.09
C TYR A 50 11.66 5.06 -1.71
N LEU A 51 12.99 4.97 -1.62
CA LEU A 51 13.68 4.57 -0.39
C LEU A 51 13.51 5.56 0.75
N ILE A 52 13.55 6.88 0.47
CA ILE A 52 13.39 7.90 1.53
C ILE A 52 11.94 7.95 2.02
N CYS A 53 10.95 7.82 1.12
CA CYS A 53 9.55 7.73 1.50
C CYS A 53 9.31 6.52 2.40
N LEU A 54 9.81 5.34 2.03
CA LEU A 54 9.73 4.17 2.89
C LEU A 54 10.45 4.42 4.22
N ALA A 55 11.67 4.96 4.22
CA ALA A 55 12.41 5.21 5.46
C ALA A 55 11.62 6.06 6.47
N VAL A 56 10.92 7.10 6.00
CA VAL A 56 10.05 7.94 6.83
C VAL A 56 8.84 7.16 7.34
N VAL A 57 8.16 6.41 6.47
CA VAL A 57 7.00 5.58 6.86
C VAL A 57 7.38 4.56 7.93
N TYR A 58 8.49 3.84 7.73
CA TYR A 58 8.98 2.84 8.69
C TYR A 58 9.45 3.47 10.01
N TYR A 59 9.95 4.71 9.98
CA TYR A 59 10.35 5.42 11.20
C TYR A 59 9.14 5.87 12.03
N GLY A 60 8.11 6.36 11.36
CA GLY A 60 6.90 6.90 12.00
C GLY A 60 5.79 5.87 12.25
N LEU A 61 6.00 4.59 11.94
CA LEU A 61 4.96 3.58 12.02
C LEU A 61 4.57 3.28 13.49
N PRO A 62 3.31 3.49 13.90
CA PRO A 62 2.82 3.15 15.24
C PRO A 62 2.80 1.63 15.50
N ASP A 63 2.88 1.21 16.76
CA ASP A 63 2.97 -0.22 17.15
C ASP A 63 1.77 -1.05 16.68
N ASP A 64 0.57 -0.48 16.67
CA ASP A 64 -0.64 -1.11 16.15
C ASP A 64 -0.58 -1.33 14.63
N GLN A 65 -0.02 -0.36 13.89
CA GLN A 65 0.17 -0.47 12.45
C GLN A 65 1.27 -1.49 12.09
N ILE A 66 2.29 -1.66 12.96
CA ILE A 66 3.34 -2.69 12.78
C ILE A 66 2.71 -4.08 12.75
N GLN A 67 1.77 -4.34 13.65
CA GLN A 67 1.05 -5.61 13.72
C GLN A 67 0.18 -5.84 12.49
N ILE A 68 -0.60 -4.84 12.07
CA ILE A 68 -1.45 -4.93 10.87
C ILE A 68 -0.62 -5.21 9.62
N LEU A 69 0.54 -4.57 9.47
CA LEU A 69 1.40 -4.74 8.29
C LEU A 69 2.38 -5.91 8.40
N HIS A 70 2.38 -6.65 9.52
CA HIS A 70 3.33 -7.72 9.84
C HIS A 70 4.80 -7.31 9.64
N THR A 71 5.14 -6.08 10.03
CA THR A 71 6.42 -5.48 9.66
C THR A 71 7.57 -5.97 10.54
N PHE A 72 8.64 -6.47 9.92
CA PHE A 72 9.85 -6.94 10.61
C PHE A 72 10.81 -5.78 10.89
N LEU A 73 11.12 -5.52 12.17
CA LEU A 73 12.12 -4.55 12.65
C LEU A 73 12.07 -3.19 11.91
N PRO A 74 10.98 -2.42 12.02
CA PRO A 74 10.75 -1.25 11.17
C PRO A 74 11.83 -0.16 11.30
N ARG A 75 12.35 0.07 12.51
CA ARG A 75 13.43 1.04 12.75
C ARG A 75 14.75 0.63 12.07
N VAL A 76 15.04 -0.66 11.99
CA VAL A 76 16.22 -1.19 11.29
C VAL A 76 16.05 -1.02 9.78
N ASN A 77 14.87 -1.35 9.26
CA ASN A 77 14.54 -1.14 7.84
C ASN A 77 14.66 0.33 7.46
N SER A 78 14.15 1.23 8.29
CA SER A 78 14.30 2.68 8.10
C SER A 78 15.77 3.09 7.97
N GLY A 79 16.64 2.67 8.90
CA GLY A 79 18.08 2.96 8.83
C GLY A 79 18.74 2.41 7.56
N ILE A 80 18.42 1.17 7.16
CA ILE A 80 18.94 0.55 5.94
C ILE A 80 18.48 1.33 4.70
N PHE A 81 17.21 1.72 4.63
CA PHE A 81 16.67 2.47 3.50
C PHE A 81 17.25 3.88 3.40
N VAL A 82 17.54 4.55 4.52
CA VAL A 82 18.30 5.82 4.51
C VAL A 82 19.70 5.61 3.92
N ILE A 83 20.40 4.54 4.29
CA ILE A 83 21.74 4.23 3.74
C ILE A 83 21.65 4.01 2.23
N LEU A 84 20.69 3.20 1.77
CA LEU A 84 20.47 2.95 0.33
C LEU A 84 20.05 4.23 -0.43
N ALA A 85 19.27 5.12 0.19
CA ALA A 85 18.91 6.41 -0.37
C ALA A 85 20.14 7.30 -0.53
N CYS A 86 20.99 7.41 0.50
CA CYS A 86 22.25 8.14 0.45
C CYS A 86 23.20 7.62 -0.65
N LEU A 87 23.23 6.30 -0.90
CA LEU A 87 23.97 5.73 -2.03
C LEU A 87 23.45 6.25 -3.37
N ASN A 88 22.14 6.26 -3.58
CA ASN A 88 21.53 6.79 -4.81
C ASN A 88 21.73 8.29 -4.98
N LEU A 89 21.66 9.07 -3.89
CA LEU A 89 21.96 10.50 -3.89
C LEU A 89 23.42 10.76 -4.31
N ARG A 90 24.36 9.95 -3.82
CA ARG A 90 25.76 9.98 -4.25
C ARG A 90 25.91 9.62 -5.73
N GLY A 91 25.12 8.68 -6.23
CA GLY A 91 25.04 8.35 -7.66
C GLY A 91 24.62 9.54 -8.53
N MET A 92 23.57 10.26 -8.12
CA MET A 92 23.12 11.49 -8.77
C MET A 92 24.22 12.56 -8.78
N TYR A 93 24.89 12.76 -7.64
CA TYR A 93 26.01 13.69 -7.53
C TYR A 93 27.14 13.36 -8.50
N TRP A 94 27.49 12.07 -8.67
CA TRP A 94 28.51 11.64 -9.63
C TRP A 94 28.15 11.97 -11.08
N ILE A 95 26.87 11.83 -11.45
CA ILE A 95 26.41 12.15 -12.81
C ILE A 95 26.50 13.65 -13.07
N LEU A 96 26.15 14.49 -12.10
CA LEU A 96 26.21 15.95 -12.22
C LEU A 96 27.64 16.50 -12.20
N TYR A 97 28.55 15.86 -11.45
CA TYR A 97 29.93 16.31 -11.26
C TYR A 97 30.99 15.26 -11.69
N PRO A 98 31.10 14.97 -13.00
CA PRO A 98 31.98 13.92 -13.50
C PRO A 98 33.49 14.20 -13.32
N ARG A 99 33.88 15.46 -13.05
CA ARG A 99 35.30 15.83 -12.83
C ARG A 99 35.86 15.35 -11.50
N ALA A 100 35.01 14.99 -10.53
CA ALA A 100 35.45 14.39 -9.26
C ALA A 100 35.90 12.91 -9.40
N ILE A 101 35.78 12.32 -10.60
CA ILE A 101 35.90 10.86 -10.86
C ILE A 101 37.30 10.44 -11.35
N ASN A 102 38.23 11.37 -11.56
CA ASN A 102 39.61 11.02 -11.97
C ASN A 102 40.36 10.10 -10.97
N THR A 103 39.76 9.81 -9.81
CA THR A 103 40.29 8.93 -8.76
C THR A 103 39.70 7.51 -8.73
N SER A 104 38.84 7.09 -9.67
CA SER A 104 38.17 5.77 -9.58
C SER A 104 38.36 4.82 -10.78
N VAL A 105 39.35 5.07 -11.63
CA VAL A 105 39.97 3.90 -12.28
C VAL A 105 40.77 3.25 -11.16
N LEU A 106 40.22 2.20 -10.58
CA LEU A 106 40.96 1.28 -9.71
C LEU A 106 42.08 0.67 -10.56
N VAL A 107 43.19 1.40 -10.71
CA VAL A 107 44.40 0.94 -11.36
C VAL A 107 45.07 0.04 -10.34
N TYR A 108 45.05 -1.26 -10.63
CA TYR A 108 45.82 -2.23 -9.86
C TYR A 108 47.30 -1.90 -10.04
N ASP A 109 47.98 -1.50 -8.96
CA ASP A 109 49.44 -1.41 -8.92
C ASP A 109 50.00 -2.76 -8.45
N PRO A 110 50.71 -3.51 -9.30
CA PRO A 110 51.30 -4.80 -8.93
C PRO A 110 52.43 -4.67 -7.90
N ASN A 111 52.98 -3.47 -7.66
CA ASN A 111 54.13 -3.26 -6.78
C ASN A 111 53.76 -2.91 -5.32
N THR A 112 52.48 -2.67 -5.05
CA THR A 112 51.99 -2.42 -3.68
C THR A 112 51.81 -3.72 -2.90
N ASN A 113 52.58 -3.90 -1.82
CA ASN A 113 52.45 -5.01 -0.89
C ASN A 113 51.49 -4.63 0.27
N PRO A 114 50.28 -5.20 0.33
CA PRO A 114 49.34 -4.89 1.42
C PRO A 114 49.83 -5.42 2.77
N SER A 115 49.92 -4.52 3.76
CA SER A 115 50.42 -4.83 5.10
C SER A 115 49.33 -5.37 6.03
N THR A 116 48.08 -4.92 5.91
CA THR A 116 46.97 -5.32 6.79
C THR A 116 46.01 -6.32 6.13
N PHE A 117 45.24 -7.06 6.94
CA PHE A 117 44.21 -7.96 6.43
C PHE A 117 43.12 -7.24 5.59
N PRO A 118 42.58 -6.08 6.02
CA PRO A 118 41.70 -5.26 5.18
C PRO A 118 42.32 -4.86 3.84
N ASP A 119 43.60 -4.48 3.84
CA ASP A 119 44.30 -4.12 2.59
C ASP A 119 44.46 -5.32 1.67
N LYS A 120 44.77 -6.51 2.20
CA LYS A 120 44.85 -7.75 1.40
C LYS A 120 43.52 -8.07 0.73
N VAL A 121 42.42 -7.94 1.46
CA VAL A 121 41.05 -8.14 0.93
C VAL A 121 40.72 -7.08 -0.13
N TRP A 122 41.06 -5.81 0.13
CA TRP A 122 40.87 -4.73 -0.83
C TRP A 122 41.69 -4.94 -2.11
N HIS A 123 42.97 -5.31 -2.01
CA HIS A 123 43.82 -5.61 -3.16
C HIS A 123 43.29 -6.79 -3.98
N LEU A 124 42.80 -7.85 -3.32
CA LEU A 124 42.14 -8.98 -4.01
C LEU A 124 40.86 -8.53 -4.73
N TYR A 125 40.03 -7.71 -4.08
CA TYR A 125 38.82 -7.14 -4.68
C TYR A 125 39.14 -6.31 -5.92
N VAL A 126 40.09 -5.38 -5.81
CA VAL A 126 40.53 -4.51 -6.91
C VAL A 126 41.08 -5.35 -8.07
N ARG A 127 41.89 -6.37 -7.76
CA ARG A 127 42.46 -7.27 -8.76
C ARG A 127 41.40 -8.10 -9.51
N CYS A 128 40.36 -8.55 -8.82
CA CYS A 128 39.29 -9.36 -9.42
C CYS A 128 38.21 -8.52 -10.11
N PHE A 129 37.82 -7.37 -9.55
CA PHE A 129 36.60 -6.65 -9.94
C PHE A 129 36.83 -5.22 -10.44
N SER A 130 38.09 -4.75 -10.50
CA SER A 130 38.40 -3.50 -11.23
C SER A 130 37.96 -3.60 -12.69
N ARG A 131 37.93 -2.46 -13.40
CA ARG A 131 37.48 -2.37 -14.79
C ARG A 131 38.15 -3.40 -15.72
N TYR A 132 39.43 -3.69 -15.48
CA TYR A 132 40.24 -4.66 -16.23
C TYR A 132 40.59 -5.93 -15.44
N GLY A 133 40.06 -6.09 -14.23
CA GLY A 133 40.26 -7.30 -13.42
C GLY A 133 39.65 -8.54 -14.07
N LEU A 134 39.92 -9.72 -13.51
CA LEU A 134 39.47 -11.02 -14.06
C LEU A 134 37.95 -11.07 -14.36
N PHE A 135 37.14 -10.52 -13.45
CA PHE A 135 35.67 -10.39 -13.54
C PHE A 135 35.24 -8.95 -13.82
N GLY A 136 36.16 -8.08 -14.27
CA GLY A 136 35.91 -6.70 -14.63
C GLY A 136 35.01 -6.56 -15.86
N LEU A 137 34.54 -5.34 -16.12
CA LEU A 137 33.73 -5.02 -17.32
C LEU A 137 34.45 -5.37 -18.64
N HIS A 138 35.78 -5.27 -18.65
CA HIS A 138 36.63 -5.67 -19.77
C HIS A 138 37.43 -6.95 -19.49
N GLY A 139 37.12 -7.65 -18.39
CA GLY A 139 37.81 -8.87 -17.96
C GLY A 139 37.47 -10.10 -18.80
N GLU A 140 38.32 -11.13 -18.71
CA GLU A 140 38.15 -12.39 -19.47
C GLU A 140 36.97 -13.24 -18.98
N LEU A 141 36.58 -13.14 -17.71
CA LEU A 141 35.47 -13.89 -17.11
C LEU A 141 34.25 -13.00 -16.78
N TYR A 142 34.08 -11.89 -17.50
CA TYR A 142 32.92 -10.99 -17.34
C TYR A 142 31.59 -11.74 -17.35
N ASP A 143 31.42 -12.66 -18.31
CA ASP A 143 30.18 -13.44 -18.49
C ASP A 143 29.86 -14.30 -17.27
N VAL A 144 30.88 -14.87 -16.61
CA VAL A 144 30.71 -15.69 -15.39
C VAL A 144 30.19 -14.82 -14.25
N ARG A 145 30.72 -13.59 -14.10
CA ARG A 145 30.22 -12.64 -13.11
C ARG A 145 28.78 -12.23 -13.40
N VAL A 146 28.46 -11.90 -14.65
CA VAL A 146 27.10 -11.50 -15.04
C VAL A 146 26.12 -12.65 -14.81
N ALA A 147 26.50 -13.87 -15.18
CA ALA A 147 25.70 -15.07 -14.92
C ALA A 147 25.46 -15.29 -13.41
N ALA A 148 26.52 -15.26 -12.60
CA ALA A 148 26.41 -15.44 -11.15
C ALA A 148 25.54 -14.35 -10.50
N LYS A 149 25.72 -13.10 -10.90
CA LYS A 149 24.88 -11.97 -10.47
C LYS A 149 23.41 -12.20 -10.86
N HIS A 150 23.16 -12.60 -12.11
CA HIS A 150 21.81 -12.81 -12.62
C HIS A 150 21.08 -13.91 -11.86
N VAL A 151 21.76 -15.00 -11.48
CA VAL A 151 21.16 -16.08 -10.67
C VAL A 151 20.65 -15.54 -9.33
N VAL A 152 21.49 -14.83 -8.57
CA VAL A 152 21.09 -14.27 -7.27
C VAL A 152 19.98 -13.22 -7.42
N GLN A 153 20.04 -12.44 -8.50
CA GLN A 153 19.04 -11.42 -8.82
C GLN A 153 17.67 -12.02 -9.15
N VAL A 154 17.62 -13.06 -10.00
CA VAL A 154 16.36 -13.74 -10.33
C VAL A 154 15.77 -14.40 -9.08
N ILE A 155 16.57 -15.04 -8.25
CA ILE A 155 16.09 -15.60 -6.97
C ILE A 155 15.47 -14.50 -6.10
N SER A 156 16.17 -13.37 -5.95
CA SER A 156 15.68 -12.24 -5.15
C SER A 156 14.39 -11.64 -5.71
N GLN A 157 14.28 -11.52 -7.05
CA GLN A 157 13.10 -11.00 -7.72
C GLN A 157 11.91 -11.98 -7.65
N VAL A 158 12.17 -13.29 -7.69
CA VAL A 158 11.16 -14.34 -7.50
C VAL A 158 10.58 -14.28 -6.10
N VAL A 159 11.41 -14.08 -5.06
CA VAL A 159 10.93 -13.89 -3.68
C VAL A 159 9.98 -12.68 -3.62
N GLN A 160 10.38 -11.53 -4.17
CA GLN A 160 9.51 -10.35 -4.21
C GLN A 160 8.23 -10.57 -5.04
N ALA A 161 8.33 -11.28 -6.17
CA ALA A 161 7.18 -11.59 -7.01
C ALA A 161 6.16 -12.48 -6.30
N HIS A 162 6.65 -13.48 -5.56
CA HIS A 162 5.81 -14.35 -4.76
C HIS A 162 5.10 -13.57 -3.66
N GLU A 163 5.82 -12.72 -2.93
CA GLU A 163 5.21 -11.83 -1.93
C GLU A 163 4.13 -10.94 -2.57
N MET A 164 4.45 -10.26 -3.67
CA MET A 164 3.46 -9.44 -4.39
C MET A 164 2.22 -10.26 -4.80
N SER A 165 2.38 -11.52 -5.20
CA SER A 165 1.28 -12.41 -5.58
C SER A 165 0.31 -12.70 -4.43
N LEU A 166 0.81 -12.74 -3.19
CA LEU A 166 0.02 -13.06 -2.00
C LEU A 166 -0.89 -11.92 -1.57
N TYR A 167 -0.50 -10.66 -1.82
CA TYR A 167 -1.20 -9.48 -1.30
C TYR A 167 -1.83 -8.60 -2.39
N LEU A 168 -1.32 -8.56 -3.63
CA LEU A 168 -1.92 -7.73 -4.67
C LEU A 168 -3.31 -8.25 -5.05
N THR A 169 -4.29 -7.36 -4.96
CA THR A 169 -5.71 -7.65 -5.26
C THR A 169 -6.09 -7.42 -6.72
N GLN A 170 -5.20 -6.79 -7.50
CA GLN A 170 -5.42 -6.53 -8.92
C GLN A 170 -4.75 -7.63 -9.78
N PRO A 171 -5.52 -8.41 -10.57
CA PRO A 171 -4.96 -9.51 -11.38
C PRO A 171 -4.00 -8.98 -12.44
N THR A 172 -4.33 -7.85 -13.06
CA THR A 172 -3.51 -7.21 -14.08
C THR A 172 -2.17 -6.75 -13.54
N ALA A 173 -2.13 -6.17 -12.34
CA ALA A 173 -0.89 -5.77 -11.68
C ALA A 173 -0.03 -7.01 -11.31
N SER A 174 -0.64 -8.01 -10.68
CA SER A 174 0.06 -9.25 -10.30
C SER A 174 0.64 -9.99 -11.53
N ALA A 175 -0.15 -10.10 -12.60
CA ALA A 175 0.30 -10.68 -13.87
C ALA A 175 1.39 -9.82 -14.54
N ALA A 176 1.25 -8.49 -14.57
CA ALA A 176 2.23 -7.60 -15.19
C ALA A 176 3.61 -7.70 -14.54
N TYR A 177 3.68 -7.71 -13.19
CA TYR A 177 4.94 -7.89 -12.47
C TYR A 177 5.60 -9.23 -12.84
N THR A 178 4.82 -10.30 -12.83
CA THR A 178 5.28 -11.66 -13.16
C THR A 178 5.76 -11.75 -14.61
N VAL A 179 5.06 -11.13 -15.55
CA VAL A 179 5.43 -11.07 -16.97
C VAL A 179 6.73 -10.28 -17.19
N ILE A 180 6.90 -9.13 -16.54
CA ILE A 180 8.13 -8.32 -16.64
C ILE A 180 9.33 -9.13 -16.14
N LEU A 181 9.18 -9.85 -15.03
CA LEU A 181 10.20 -10.77 -14.53
C LEU A 181 10.49 -11.90 -15.54
N GLY A 182 9.46 -12.53 -16.10
CA GLY A 182 9.59 -13.60 -17.10
C GLY A 182 10.36 -13.16 -18.35
N PHE A 183 10.07 -11.97 -18.88
CA PHE A 183 10.84 -11.38 -19.98
C PHE A 183 12.28 -11.07 -19.58
N GLY A 184 12.49 -10.54 -18.38
CA GLY A 184 13.83 -10.22 -17.86
C GLY A 184 14.74 -11.44 -17.76
N CYS A 185 14.20 -12.59 -17.38
CA CYS A 185 14.94 -13.86 -17.34
C CYS A 185 15.52 -14.26 -18.71
N VAL A 186 14.80 -14.01 -19.82
CA VAL A 186 15.23 -14.44 -21.17
C VAL A 186 16.12 -13.41 -21.85
N ILE A 187 15.78 -12.12 -21.73
CA ILE A 187 16.48 -11.06 -22.44
C ILE A 187 17.95 -10.95 -21.98
N MET A 188 18.23 -11.16 -20.68
CA MET A 188 19.59 -11.08 -20.15
C MET A 188 20.57 -12.10 -20.78
N PRO A 189 20.29 -13.42 -20.77
CA PRO A 189 21.13 -14.40 -21.44
C PRO A 189 21.33 -14.13 -22.92
N LEU A 190 20.32 -13.65 -23.66
CA LEU A 190 20.42 -13.43 -25.11
C LEU A 190 21.52 -12.43 -25.49
N PHE A 191 21.73 -11.39 -24.67
CA PHE A 191 22.85 -10.46 -24.89
C PHE A 191 24.21 -11.16 -24.81
N LEU A 192 24.38 -12.13 -23.92
CA LEU A 192 25.64 -12.88 -23.77
C LEU A 192 25.98 -13.74 -24.99
N PHE A 193 25.00 -14.06 -25.85
CA PHE A 193 25.22 -14.79 -27.11
C PHE A 193 25.45 -13.86 -28.30
N SER A 194 25.33 -12.55 -28.15
CA SER A 194 25.59 -11.61 -29.24
C SER A 194 27.06 -11.69 -29.66
N SER A 195 27.29 -11.89 -30.96
CA SER A 195 28.63 -11.84 -31.56
C SER A 195 29.24 -10.43 -31.52
N ASN A 196 28.42 -9.40 -31.31
CA ASN A 196 28.90 -8.03 -31.19
C ASN A 196 29.27 -7.72 -29.72
N PRO A 197 30.55 -7.48 -29.41
CA PRO A 197 31.01 -7.26 -28.03
C PRO A 197 30.41 -6.00 -27.39
N LEU A 198 30.04 -4.99 -28.19
CA LEU A 198 29.35 -3.80 -27.70
C LEU A 198 27.91 -4.12 -27.27
N VAL A 199 27.18 -4.91 -28.07
CA VAL A 199 25.81 -5.33 -27.74
C VAL A 199 25.80 -6.26 -26.54
N ASN A 200 26.75 -7.19 -26.47
CA ASN A 200 26.88 -8.12 -25.35
C ASN A 200 27.09 -7.38 -24.02
N ARG A 201 28.05 -6.45 -23.96
CA ARG A 201 28.44 -5.76 -22.71
C ARG A 201 27.50 -4.60 -22.35
N TRP A 202 27.12 -3.78 -23.32
CA TRP A 202 26.31 -2.59 -23.05
C TRP A 202 24.83 -2.89 -23.06
N GLY A 203 24.35 -3.76 -23.96
CA GLY A 203 22.95 -4.16 -24.01
C GLY A 203 22.51 -4.86 -22.72
N SER A 204 23.33 -5.78 -22.19
CA SER A 204 23.08 -6.43 -20.90
C SER A 204 23.07 -5.43 -19.75
N THR A 205 24.08 -4.54 -19.66
CA THR A 205 24.17 -3.55 -18.56
C THR A 205 23.01 -2.55 -18.55
N ILE A 206 22.61 -2.04 -19.73
CA ILE A 206 21.47 -1.10 -19.86
C ILE A 206 20.18 -1.80 -19.45
N THR A 207 19.92 -2.96 -20.05
CA THR A 207 18.68 -3.68 -19.81
C THR A 207 18.57 -4.10 -18.34
N ASP A 208 19.68 -4.50 -17.72
CA ASP A 208 19.72 -4.89 -16.31
C ASP A 208 19.41 -3.71 -15.39
N ALA A 209 19.97 -2.54 -15.68
CA ALA A 209 19.67 -1.33 -14.92
C ALA A 209 18.18 -0.96 -14.97
N PHE A 210 17.57 -1.01 -16.16
CA PHE A 210 16.15 -0.69 -16.33
C PHE A 210 15.24 -1.74 -15.67
N LEU A 211 15.39 -3.02 -16.01
CA LEU A 211 14.52 -4.08 -15.48
C LEU A 211 14.64 -4.22 -13.97
N ASN A 212 15.87 -4.12 -13.43
CA ASN A 212 16.06 -4.21 -11.99
C ASN A 212 15.41 -3.03 -11.27
N PHE A 213 15.56 -1.80 -11.78
CA PHE A 213 14.85 -0.63 -11.24
C PHE A 213 13.33 -0.82 -11.25
N PHE A 214 12.77 -1.26 -12.39
CA PHE A 214 11.33 -1.44 -12.52
C PHE A 214 10.80 -2.47 -11.53
N LEU A 215 11.49 -3.59 -11.36
CA LEU A 215 11.07 -4.64 -10.43
C LEU A 215 11.28 -4.27 -8.96
N CYS A 216 12.36 -3.58 -8.58
CA CYS A 216 12.62 -3.26 -7.17
C CYS A 216 11.95 -1.98 -6.65
N ALA A 217 11.67 -0.99 -7.52
CA ALA A 217 11.13 0.30 -7.11
C ALA A 217 10.05 0.84 -8.06
N GLY A 218 10.28 0.78 -9.38
CA GLY A 218 9.41 1.43 -10.37
C GLY A 218 7.97 0.94 -10.35
N PHE A 219 7.76 -0.38 -10.20
CA PHE A 219 6.43 -0.97 -10.15
C PHE A 219 5.67 -0.55 -8.88
N ALA A 220 6.33 -0.64 -7.71
CA ALA A 220 5.75 -0.19 -6.45
C ALA A 220 5.43 1.31 -6.46
N LEU A 221 6.33 2.14 -6.99
CA LEU A 221 6.09 3.58 -7.17
C LEU A 221 4.86 3.85 -8.04
N MET A 222 4.65 3.09 -9.11
CA MET A 222 3.49 3.28 -9.99
C MET A 222 2.17 2.95 -9.27
N LEU A 223 2.14 1.87 -8.49
CA LEU A 223 0.97 1.50 -7.69
C LEU A 223 0.69 2.51 -6.57
N LEU A 224 1.73 2.93 -5.84
CA LEU A 224 1.61 3.92 -4.77
C LEU A 224 1.23 5.29 -5.30
N PHE A 225 1.78 5.71 -6.44
CA PHE A 225 1.42 6.99 -7.06
C PHE A 225 -0.08 7.02 -7.39
N ARG A 226 -0.62 5.94 -7.98
CA ARG A 226 -2.06 5.83 -8.22
C ARG A 226 -2.87 5.95 -6.93
N ALA A 227 -2.47 5.24 -5.88
CA ALA A 227 -3.15 5.30 -4.58
C ALA A 227 -3.16 6.72 -3.99
N ILE A 228 -2.02 7.41 -4.04
CA ILE A 228 -1.86 8.80 -3.58
C ILE A 228 -2.70 9.74 -4.42
N THR A 229 -2.73 9.58 -5.75
CA THR A 229 -3.51 10.45 -6.61
C THR A 229 -5.00 10.30 -6.38
N ASP A 230 -5.47 9.07 -6.17
CA ASP A 230 -6.87 8.78 -5.89
C ASP A 230 -7.29 9.41 -4.54
N TYR A 231 -6.40 9.42 -3.53
CA TYR A 231 -6.67 10.03 -2.24
C TYR A 231 -6.59 11.57 -2.25
N TYR A 232 -5.49 12.15 -2.73
CA TYR A 232 -5.26 13.60 -2.62
C TYR A 232 -5.95 14.43 -3.71
N PHE A 233 -6.04 13.93 -4.95
CA PHE A 233 -6.57 14.73 -6.08
C PHE A 233 -8.06 14.51 -6.33
N SER A 234 -8.70 13.53 -5.69
CA SER A 234 -10.16 13.37 -5.78
C SER A 234 -10.92 14.47 -5.04
N GLY A 235 -10.28 15.16 -4.09
CA GLY A 235 -10.87 16.24 -3.31
C GLY A 235 -12.06 15.79 -2.45
N ASN A 236 -12.20 14.48 -2.20
CA ASN A 236 -13.29 13.91 -1.43
C ASN A 236 -12.76 13.05 -0.28
N ASP A 237 -12.95 13.52 0.97
CA ASP A 237 -12.59 12.78 2.18
C ASP A 237 -13.43 11.50 2.38
N ASP A 238 -14.52 11.33 1.61
CA ASP A 238 -15.40 10.16 1.66
C ASP A 238 -14.68 8.85 1.27
N PHE A 239 -13.53 8.92 0.59
CA PHE A 239 -12.79 7.73 0.15
C PHE A 239 -12.27 6.86 1.31
N LEU A 240 -11.96 7.45 2.47
CA LEU A 240 -11.53 6.68 3.66
C LEU A 240 -12.62 5.74 4.19
N TRP A 241 -13.88 6.04 3.88
CA TRP A 241 -15.04 5.23 4.32
C TRP A 241 -15.38 4.10 3.35
N ASN A 242 -14.77 4.07 2.16
CA ASN A 242 -14.89 2.96 1.22
C ASN A 242 -13.99 1.80 1.66
N ARG A 243 -14.59 0.76 2.24
CA ARG A 243 -13.86 -0.41 2.73
C ARG A 243 -13.13 -1.20 1.66
N VAL A 244 -13.68 -1.28 0.44
CA VAL A 244 -13.02 -1.99 -0.66
C VAL A 244 -11.70 -1.30 -0.98
N TRP A 245 -11.73 0.02 -1.13
CA TRP A 245 -10.52 0.81 -1.37
C TRP A 245 -9.55 0.71 -0.19
N LEU A 246 -10.02 0.89 1.05
CA LEU A 246 -9.19 0.79 2.25
C LEU A 246 -8.48 -0.57 2.34
N ASN A 247 -9.22 -1.66 2.18
CA ASN A 247 -8.67 -3.02 2.20
C ASN A 247 -7.67 -3.24 1.06
N GLN A 248 -7.94 -2.75 -0.15
CA GLN A 248 -6.99 -2.79 -1.25
C GLN A 248 -5.68 -2.05 -0.90
N MET A 249 -5.77 -0.88 -0.25
CA MET A 249 -4.60 -0.10 0.14
C MET A 249 -3.81 -0.72 1.29
N ILE A 250 -4.47 -1.32 2.28
CA ILE A 250 -3.79 -2.07 3.34
C ILE A 250 -3.09 -3.30 2.75
N MET A 251 -3.72 -4.00 1.81
CA MET A 251 -3.09 -5.13 1.11
C MET A 251 -1.90 -4.68 0.26
N LEU A 252 -2.00 -3.54 -0.44
CA LEU A 252 -0.85 -2.96 -1.16
C LEU A 252 0.28 -2.56 -0.20
N ALA A 253 -0.04 -1.97 0.95
CA ALA A 253 0.93 -1.63 1.98
C ALA A 253 1.63 -2.89 2.53
N ARG A 254 0.90 -3.99 2.74
CA ARG A 254 1.47 -5.31 3.07
C ARG A 254 2.33 -5.86 1.93
N ALA A 255 2.00 -5.62 0.67
CA ALA A 255 2.80 -6.09 -0.45
C ALA A 255 4.19 -5.43 -0.49
N VAL A 256 4.29 -4.16 -0.10
CA VAL A 256 5.56 -3.41 -0.06
C VAL A 256 6.24 -3.42 1.32
N SER A 257 5.59 -3.97 2.35
CA SER A 257 6.19 -4.10 3.68
C SER A 257 7.16 -5.28 3.73
N ILE A 258 8.25 -5.12 4.48
CA ILE A 258 9.25 -6.14 4.73
C ILE A 258 8.83 -6.91 5.98
N LYS A 259 8.57 -8.20 5.81
CA LYS A 259 8.00 -9.07 6.86
C LYS A 259 8.99 -10.10 7.39
N SER A 260 10.08 -10.32 6.66
CA SER A 260 11.07 -11.34 7.02
C SER A 260 12.52 -10.90 6.74
N PRO A 261 13.51 -11.53 7.38
CA PRO A 261 14.92 -11.32 7.05
C PRO A 261 15.26 -11.63 5.59
N LEU A 262 14.61 -12.64 5.00
CA LEU A 262 14.85 -13.05 3.61
C LEU A 262 14.37 -11.96 2.63
N GLU A 263 13.22 -11.37 2.87
CA GLU A 263 12.71 -10.22 2.10
C GLU A 263 13.63 -9.00 2.23
N LEU A 264 14.13 -8.73 3.45
CA LEU A 264 15.07 -7.63 3.66
C LEU A 264 16.36 -7.86 2.86
N LEU A 265 16.96 -9.05 2.95
CA LEU A 265 18.20 -9.39 2.26
C LEU A 265 18.03 -9.33 0.73
N SER A 266 16.95 -9.91 0.20
CA SER A 266 16.65 -9.87 -1.24
C SER A 266 16.42 -8.43 -1.73
N THR A 267 15.71 -7.61 -0.96
CA THR A 267 15.47 -6.20 -1.27
C THR A 267 16.75 -5.38 -1.27
N VAL A 268 17.57 -5.50 -0.22
CA VAL A 268 18.87 -4.83 -0.14
C VAL A 268 19.77 -5.24 -1.31
N PHE A 269 19.82 -6.54 -1.62
CA PHE A 269 20.59 -7.04 -2.76
C PHE A 269 20.13 -6.39 -4.07
N LEU A 270 18.82 -6.30 -4.32
CA LEU A 270 18.29 -5.72 -5.56
C LEU A 270 18.61 -4.22 -5.68
N PHE A 271 18.49 -3.44 -4.60
CA PHE A 271 18.88 -2.03 -4.61
C PHE A 271 20.38 -1.80 -4.80
N VAL A 272 21.23 -2.59 -4.12
CA VAL A 272 22.69 -2.53 -4.30
C VAL A 272 23.08 -2.95 -5.71
N SER A 273 22.46 -4.01 -6.24
CA SER A 273 22.64 -4.48 -7.62
C SER A 273 22.27 -3.39 -8.63
N CYS A 274 21.12 -2.72 -8.43
CA CYS A 274 20.64 -1.63 -9.28
C CYS A 274 21.64 -0.46 -9.27
N PHE A 275 22.08 -0.05 -8.08
CA PHE A 275 23.07 1.02 -7.93
C PHE A 275 24.38 0.69 -8.65
N ILE A 276 24.89 -0.54 -8.52
CA ILE A 276 26.11 -0.98 -9.21
C ILE A 276 25.91 -0.95 -10.73
N SER A 277 24.76 -1.39 -11.25
CA SER A 277 24.45 -1.36 -12.68
C SER A 277 24.40 0.06 -13.22
N LEU A 278 23.74 0.99 -12.51
CA LEU A 278 23.69 2.40 -12.88
C LEU A 278 25.08 3.06 -12.83
N LYS A 279 25.89 2.76 -11.82
CA LYS A 279 27.29 3.21 -11.73
C LYS A 279 28.11 2.72 -12.92
N ASN A 280 28.00 1.44 -13.25
CA ASN A 280 28.71 0.84 -14.39
C ASN A 280 28.23 1.46 -15.71
N LEU A 281 26.94 1.73 -15.84
CA LEU A 281 26.36 2.41 -17.00
C LEU A 281 26.88 3.85 -17.15
N HIS A 282 27.02 4.60 -16.05
CA HIS A 282 27.62 5.93 -16.13
C HIS A 282 29.11 5.89 -16.53
N ALA A 283 29.87 4.95 -15.96
CA ALA A 283 31.28 4.73 -16.32
C ALA A 283 31.45 4.30 -17.78
N ALA A 284 30.52 3.50 -18.30
CA ALA A 284 30.46 3.05 -19.68
C ALA A 284 30.46 4.19 -20.69
N VAL A 285 29.55 5.13 -20.46
CA VAL A 285 29.24 6.27 -21.31
C VAL A 285 30.45 7.20 -21.46
N HIS A 286 31.34 7.21 -20.48
CA HIS A 286 32.54 8.03 -20.45
C HIS A 286 33.82 7.30 -20.89
N ALA A 287 33.71 6.08 -21.44
CA ALA A 287 34.83 5.33 -21.98
C ALA A 287 35.42 6.01 -23.25
N LYS A 288 36.74 6.16 -23.29
CA LYS A 288 37.49 6.64 -24.47
C LYS A 288 37.92 5.46 -25.35
N VAL A 289 37.98 5.66 -26.66
CA VAL A 289 38.40 4.65 -27.65
C VAL A 289 39.82 4.14 -27.41
N LYS A 290 40.76 5.02 -27.01
CA LYS A 290 42.15 4.65 -26.67
C LYS A 290 42.25 3.63 -25.54
N ASP A 291 41.35 3.69 -24.55
CA ASP A 291 41.33 2.76 -23.42
C ASP A 291 40.81 1.36 -23.83
N VAL A 292 40.03 1.29 -24.93
CA VAL A 292 39.55 0.05 -25.52
C VAL A 292 40.63 -0.60 -26.38
N ASP A 293 41.41 0.17 -27.14
CA ASP A 293 42.48 -0.36 -28.02
C ASP A 293 43.75 -0.77 -27.26
N SER A 294 44.08 -0.12 -26.13
CA SER A 294 45.25 -0.49 -25.30
C SER A 294 45.15 -1.86 -24.64
N THR A 295 43.97 -2.50 -24.72
CA THR A 295 43.70 -3.84 -24.17
C THR A 295 44.49 -4.96 -24.86
N HIS A 296 45.00 -4.76 -26.08
CA HIS A 296 45.87 -5.75 -26.73
C HIS A 296 47.30 -5.76 -26.18
N THR A 297 47.76 -4.67 -25.56
CA THR A 297 49.15 -4.53 -25.08
C THR A 297 49.32 -4.71 -23.57
N SER A 298 48.29 -4.50 -22.74
CA SER A 298 48.40 -4.68 -21.28
C SER A 298 48.05 -6.10 -20.79
N THR A 299 47.50 -6.95 -21.65
CA THR A 299 47.16 -8.36 -21.37
C THR A 299 48.38 -9.19 -20.96
N HIS A 300 49.60 -8.78 -21.31
CA HIS A 300 50.81 -9.52 -20.94
C HIS A 300 51.29 -9.32 -19.50
N LEU A 301 50.95 -8.21 -18.83
CA LEU A 301 51.50 -7.89 -17.50
C LEU A 301 50.64 -8.37 -16.31
N SER A 302 49.34 -8.56 -16.48
CA SER A 302 48.41 -8.95 -15.39
C SER A 302 48.21 -10.46 -15.22
N ILE A 303 48.66 -11.28 -16.17
CA ILE A 303 48.42 -12.73 -16.24
C ILE A 303 49.45 -13.56 -15.43
N LEU A 304 50.56 -12.98 -14.97
CA LEU A 304 51.65 -13.74 -14.34
C LEU A 304 51.39 -14.23 -12.90
N ALA A 305 50.31 -13.82 -12.23
CA ALA A 305 50.14 -14.09 -10.80
C ALA A 305 48.81 -14.76 -10.38
N LEU A 306 47.94 -15.16 -11.31
CA LEU A 306 46.87 -16.13 -11.06
C LEU A 306 46.93 -17.08 -12.26
N GLY A 307 47.20 -18.36 -12.03
CA GLY A 307 47.51 -19.33 -13.09
C GLY A 307 46.60 -19.19 -14.31
N LYS A 308 47.19 -19.19 -15.51
CA LYS A 308 46.47 -19.16 -16.78
C LYS A 308 45.34 -20.20 -16.74
N ILE A 309 44.09 -19.75 -16.76
CA ILE A 309 42.94 -20.64 -16.88
C ILE A 309 42.95 -21.18 -18.32
N THR A 310 43.48 -22.38 -18.50
CA THR A 310 43.69 -23.02 -19.81
C THR A 310 42.38 -23.31 -20.54
N ASN A 311 41.26 -23.45 -19.83
CA ASN A 311 39.95 -23.83 -20.38
C ASN A 311 38.93 -22.67 -20.40
N LYS A 312 39.36 -21.41 -20.47
CA LYS A 312 38.47 -20.24 -20.32
C LYS A 312 37.30 -20.20 -21.32
N GLU A 313 37.53 -20.53 -22.58
CA GLU A 313 36.47 -20.49 -23.61
C GLU A 313 35.43 -21.59 -23.40
N GLN A 314 35.86 -22.76 -22.94
CA GLN A 314 34.96 -23.85 -22.56
C GLN A 314 34.10 -23.43 -21.36
N ILE A 315 34.69 -22.83 -20.33
CA ILE A 315 33.97 -22.33 -19.14
C ILE A 315 32.90 -21.32 -19.56
N ILE A 316 33.28 -20.30 -20.35
CA ILE A 316 32.33 -19.27 -20.83
C ILE A 316 31.20 -19.89 -21.65
N THR A 317 31.51 -20.81 -22.56
CA THR A 317 30.51 -21.47 -23.42
C THR A 317 29.53 -22.30 -22.60
N ILE A 318 30.04 -23.09 -21.63
CA ILE A 318 29.22 -23.88 -20.72
C ILE A 318 28.35 -22.94 -19.89
N THR A 319 28.92 -21.91 -19.27
CA THR A 319 28.16 -20.94 -18.47
C THR A 319 27.04 -20.28 -19.27
N ARG A 320 27.30 -19.82 -20.49
CA ARG A 320 26.27 -19.19 -21.34
C ARG A 320 25.14 -20.16 -21.67
N ARG A 321 25.46 -21.40 -22.08
CA ARG A 321 24.46 -22.42 -22.43
C ARG A 321 23.62 -22.85 -21.24
N THR A 322 24.27 -23.11 -20.10
CA THR A 322 23.59 -23.48 -18.86
C THR A 322 22.69 -22.35 -18.39
N LEU A 323 23.17 -21.11 -18.39
CA LEU A 323 22.37 -19.94 -18.00
C LEU A 323 21.15 -19.77 -18.90
N LEU A 324 21.32 -19.85 -20.23
CA LEU A 324 20.20 -19.74 -21.16
C LEU A 324 19.15 -20.83 -20.94
N GLY A 325 19.57 -22.09 -20.79
CA GLY A 325 18.66 -23.21 -20.55
C GLY A 325 17.87 -23.05 -19.26
N VAL A 326 18.55 -22.72 -18.15
CA VAL A 326 17.90 -22.50 -16.85
C VAL A 326 16.98 -21.29 -16.88
N SER A 327 17.42 -20.17 -17.45
CA SER A 327 16.62 -18.95 -17.54
C SER A 327 15.40 -19.11 -18.46
N ALA A 328 15.52 -19.86 -19.57
CA ALA A 328 14.39 -20.16 -20.44
C ALA A 328 13.35 -21.05 -19.75
N ALA A 329 13.80 -22.09 -19.02
CA ALA A 329 12.91 -22.93 -18.23
C ALA A 329 12.21 -22.13 -17.10
N ALA A 330 12.96 -21.29 -16.38
CA ALA A 330 12.41 -20.41 -15.35
C ALA A 330 11.39 -19.42 -15.94
N SER A 331 11.69 -18.82 -17.09
CA SER A 331 10.78 -17.92 -17.78
C SER A 331 9.48 -18.61 -18.19
N ALA A 332 9.57 -19.82 -18.77
CA ALA A 332 8.38 -20.61 -19.13
C ALA A 332 7.49 -20.89 -17.91
N LEU A 333 8.08 -21.24 -16.77
CA LEU A 333 7.36 -21.43 -15.52
C LEU A 333 6.71 -20.12 -15.04
N ILE A 334 7.45 -19.00 -15.06
CA ILE A 334 6.95 -17.69 -14.63
C ILE A 334 5.80 -17.21 -15.52
N PHE A 335 5.86 -17.42 -16.84
CA PHE A 335 4.75 -17.11 -17.74
C PHE A 335 3.53 -18.00 -17.48
N ALA A 336 3.73 -19.29 -17.20
CA ALA A 336 2.64 -20.17 -16.79
C ALA A 336 1.99 -19.66 -15.49
N LEU A 337 2.77 -19.23 -14.49
CA LEU A 337 2.27 -18.64 -13.25
C LEU A 337 1.50 -17.33 -13.51
N ALA A 338 2.01 -16.44 -14.37
CA ALA A 338 1.29 -15.21 -14.75
C ALA A 338 -0.06 -15.52 -15.40
N ALA A 339 -0.14 -16.55 -16.25
CA ALA A 339 -1.39 -16.99 -16.85
C ALA A 339 -2.39 -17.47 -15.77
N THR A 340 -1.92 -18.17 -14.73
CA THR A 340 -2.77 -18.56 -13.59
C THR A 340 -3.21 -17.37 -12.71
N SER A 341 -2.64 -16.18 -12.86
CA SER A 341 -3.15 -14.97 -12.19
C SER A 341 -4.34 -14.36 -12.95
N VAL A 342 -4.47 -14.62 -14.25
CA VAL A 342 -5.57 -14.12 -15.09
C VAL A 342 -6.69 -15.15 -15.22
N HIS A 343 -6.32 -16.43 -15.33
CA HIS A 343 -7.24 -17.54 -15.53
C HIS A 343 -7.28 -18.40 -14.26
N ARG A 344 -8.30 -18.18 -13.42
CA ARG A 344 -8.55 -18.93 -12.18
C ARG A 344 -9.97 -19.46 -12.11
N GLU A 345 -10.16 -20.38 -11.18
CA GLU A 345 -11.48 -20.75 -10.70
C GLU A 345 -12.23 -19.53 -10.19
N ALA A 346 -13.54 -19.49 -10.44
CA ALA A 346 -14.39 -18.42 -9.93
C ALA A 346 -14.45 -18.48 -8.40
N CYS A 347 -14.41 -17.31 -7.76
CA CYS A 347 -14.63 -17.21 -6.32
C CYS A 347 -16.06 -17.56 -5.94
N PRO A 348 -16.30 -17.96 -4.67
CA PRO A 348 -17.63 -18.03 -4.11
C PRO A 348 -18.38 -16.69 -4.30
N PRO A 349 -19.70 -16.72 -4.49
CA PRO A 349 -20.50 -15.50 -4.58
C PRO A 349 -20.33 -14.68 -3.29
N GLY A 350 -20.25 -13.36 -3.42
CA GLY A 350 -19.98 -12.45 -2.30
C GLY A 350 -18.50 -12.17 -2.03
N CYS A 351 -17.56 -12.80 -2.74
CA CYS A 351 -16.15 -12.40 -2.67
C CYS A 351 -15.89 -11.10 -3.43
N LEU A 352 -15.58 -10.02 -2.70
CA LEU A 352 -15.37 -8.67 -3.26
C LEU A 352 -13.92 -8.41 -3.67
N LEU A 353 -12.96 -8.99 -2.93
CA LEU A 353 -11.53 -8.90 -3.22
C LEU A 353 -10.88 -10.26 -3.06
N GLN A 354 -9.97 -10.57 -3.99
CA GLN A 354 -9.15 -11.78 -3.97
C GLN A 354 -7.69 -11.41 -4.27
N THR A 355 -6.76 -12.28 -3.89
CA THR A 355 -5.34 -12.20 -4.29
C THR A 355 -4.97 -13.38 -5.18
N TYR A 356 -3.78 -13.33 -5.78
CA TYR A 356 -3.38 -14.26 -6.85
C TYR A 356 -2.09 -15.01 -6.50
N PRO A 357 -2.08 -15.80 -5.39
CA PRO A 357 -0.89 -16.49 -4.92
C PRO A 357 -0.35 -17.49 -5.94
N TRP A 358 0.96 -17.48 -6.17
CA TRP A 358 1.58 -18.45 -7.07
C TRP A 358 1.30 -19.89 -6.65
N PHE A 359 1.27 -20.80 -7.63
CA PHE A 359 1.05 -22.24 -7.45
C PHE A 359 -0.32 -22.63 -6.90
N SER A 360 -1.29 -21.70 -6.89
CA SER A 360 -2.69 -22.00 -6.59
C SER A 360 -3.57 -21.59 -7.77
N GLN A 361 -4.51 -22.47 -8.14
CA GLN A 361 -5.58 -22.17 -9.11
C GLN A 361 -6.92 -21.90 -8.42
N THR A 362 -7.01 -22.13 -7.11
CA THR A 362 -8.22 -21.87 -6.34
C THR A 362 -8.35 -20.37 -6.05
N CYS A 363 -9.58 -19.93 -5.85
CA CYS A 363 -9.86 -18.58 -5.38
C CYS A 363 -9.26 -18.37 -3.98
N ASN A 364 -8.53 -17.28 -3.79
CA ASN A 364 -8.05 -16.83 -2.49
C ASN A 364 -8.76 -15.53 -2.10
N CYS A 365 -9.96 -15.67 -1.54
CA CYS A 365 -10.78 -14.52 -1.16
C CYS A 365 -10.20 -13.83 0.08
N VAL A 366 -9.95 -12.52 -0.01
CA VAL A 366 -9.46 -11.69 1.10
C VAL A 366 -10.54 -10.76 1.66
N MET A 367 -11.59 -10.44 0.89
CA MET A 367 -12.75 -9.71 1.38
C MET A 367 -14.03 -10.45 1.01
N MET A 368 -14.72 -10.99 2.00
CA MET A 368 -15.91 -11.82 1.82
C MET A 368 -17.14 -11.13 2.41
N ARG A 369 -18.21 -11.02 1.62
CA ARG A 369 -19.55 -10.64 2.08
C ARG A 369 -20.50 -11.79 1.85
N GLN A 370 -20.68 -12.61 2.89
CA GLN A 370 -21.62 -13.70 2.88
C GLN A 370 -23.02 -13.19 3.25
N ASN A 371 -23.94 -13.21 2.30
CA ASN A 371 -25.36 -12.96 2.54
C ASN A 371 -26.12 -14.29 2.37
N CYS A 372 -26.62 -14.87 3.46
CA CYS A 372 -27.27 -16.18 3.40
C CYS A 372 -28.66 -16.17 2.76
N LEU A 373 -29.30 -15.01 2.59
CA LEU A 373 -30.57 -14.91 1.88
C LEU A 373 -30.37 -14.91 0.37
N LEU A 374 -29.37 -14.15 -0.12
CA LEU A 374 -29.00 -14.10 -1.54
C LEU A 374 -28.24 -15.35 -1.98
N TYR A 375 -27.35 -15.84 -1.12
CA TYR A 375 -26.49 -17.00 -1.38
C TYR A 375 -26.62 -18.02 -0.24
N PRO A 376 -27.68 -18.84 -0.22
CA PRO A 376 -27.94 -19.80 0.85
C PRO A 376 -26.80 -20.79 1.03
N ILE A 377 -26.43 -21.04 2.28
CA ILE A 377 -25.42 -22.02 2.66
C ILE A 377 -26.11 -23.35 2.95
N PRO A 378 -25.61 -24.49 2.43
CA PRO A 378 -26.15 -25.80 2.76
C PRO A 378 -26.22 -26.02 4.28
N ASN A 379 -27.37 -26.47 4.77
CA ASN A 379 -27.65 -26.71 6.20
C ASN A 379 -27.49 -25.49 7.12
N ASN A 380 -27.41 -24.26 6.58
CA ASN A 380 -27.11 -23.04 7.34
C ASN A 380 -25.79 -23.12 8.16
N ASP A 381 -24.86 -23.99 7.76
CA ASP A 381 -23.61 -24.21 8.49
C ASP A 381 -22.52 -23.24 8.02
N VAL A 382 -22.54 -22.04 8.61
CA VAL A 382 -21.59 -20.97 8.29
C VAL A 382 -20.17 -21.33 8.68
N ASP A 383 -19.97 -22.02 9.82
CA ASP A 383 -18.64 -22.45 10.27
C ASP A 383 -18.00 -23.42 9.27
N ASN A 384 -18.76 -24.42 8.79
CA ASN A 384 -18.28 -25.33 7.75
C ASN A 384 -18.00 -24.60 6.42
N PHE A 385 -18.85 -23.65 6.02
CA PHE A 385 -18.59 -22.84 4.84
C PHE A 385 -17.27 -22.07 4.96
N ILE A 386 -17.05 -21.36 6.08
CA ILE A 386 -15.81 -20.61 6.33
C ILE A 386 -14.62 -21.56 6.27
N THR A 387 -14.68 -22.65 7.04
CA THR A 387 -13.55 -23.57 7.19
C THR A 387 -13.17 -24.34 5.94
N THR A 388 -14.10 -24.49 4.98
CA THR A 388 -13.87 -25.20 3.71
C THR A 388 -13.60 -24.29 2.52
N ARG A 389 -14.15 -23.06 2.51
CA ARG A 389 -14.06 -22.14 1.36
C ARG A 389 -13.14 -20.95 1.60
N LEU A 390 -12.86 -20.60 2.84
CA LEU A 390 -12.07 -19.41 3.19
C LEU A 390 -10.81 -19.84 3.96
N SER A 391 -9.64 -19.44 3.44
CA SER A 391 -8.35 -19.79 4.05
C SER A 391 -7.58 -18.56 4.55
N ASN A 392 -7.70 -17.41 3.88
CA ASN A 392 -6.90 -16.22 4.17
C ASN A 392 -7.72 -14.91 4.17
N VAL A 393 -9.00 -15.00 4.57
CA VAL A 393 -9.89 -13.84 4.60
C VAL A 393 -9.36 -12.78 5.57
N PHE A 394 -9.33 -11.53 5.10
CA PHE A 394 -8.86 -10.35 5.83
C PHE A 394 -10.03 -9.53 6.37
N ASP A 395 -11.08 -9.33 5.57
CA ASP A 395 -12.31 -8.66 5.99
C ASP A 395 -13.51 -9.56 5.66
N MET A 396 -14.30 -9.87 6.69
CA MET A 396 -15.44 -10.76 6.57
C MET A 396 -16.72 -10.10 7.08
N THR A 397 -17.75 -10.13 6.24
CA THR A 397 -19.12 -9.77 6.60
C THR A 397 -20.01 -11.00 6.47
N VAL A 398 -20.73 -11.32 7.54
CA VAL A 398 -21.78 -12.34 7.57
C VAL A 398 -23.11 -11.64 7.82
N SER A 399 -24.02 -11.76 6.87
CA SER A 399 -25.28 -11.01 6.83
C SER A 399 -26.47 -11.91 6.57
N GLN A 400 -27.59 -11.65 7.27
CA GLN A 400 -28.85 -12.40 7.12
C GLN A 400 -28.68 -13.92 7.27
N CYS A 401 -27.75 -14.36 8.11
CA CYS A 401 -27.47 -15.78 8.36
C CYS A 401 -28.04 -16.23 9.70
N GLU A 402 -28.47 -17.49 9.76
CA GLU A 402 -28.86 -18.15 11.01
C GLU A 402 -27.60 -18.57 11.78
N LEU A 403 -27.28 -17.83 12.84
CA LEU A 403 -26.07 -17.95 13.66
C LEU A 403 -26.38 -17.75 15.15
N PRO A 404 -27.27 -18.55 15.76
CA PRO A 404 -27.75 -18.32 17.12
C PRO A 404 -26.65 -18.38 18.20
N GLN A 405 -25.57 -19.11 17.94
CA GLN A 405 -24.43 -19.32 18.84
C GLN A 405 -23.16 -18.52 18.43
N GLY A 406 -23.28 -17.65 17.42
CA GLY A 406 -22.15 -16.98 16.79
C GLY A 406 -21.22 -17.96 16.07
N LEU A 407 -20.02 -17.50 15.69
CA LEU A 407 -18.98 -18.38 15.14
C LEU A 407 -18.30 -19.21 16.23
N ALA A 408 -18.01 -20.46 15.92
CA ALA A 408 -17.30 -21.35 16.83
C ALA A 408 -15.86 -20.86 17.12
N ALA A 409 -15.38 -21.14 18.33
CA ALA A 409 -14.01 -20.80 18.73
C ALA A 409 -12.95 -21.42 17.79
N SER A 410 -13.17 -22.66 17.34
CA SER A 410 -12.28 -23.35 16.40
C SER A 410 -12.23 -22.69 15.01
N THR A 411 -13.33 -22.08 14.58
CA THR A 411 -13.40 -21.31 13.34
C THR A 411 -12.62 -20.01 13.49
N LEU A 412 -12.86 -19.26 14.56
CA LEU A 412 -12.14 -18.02 14.85
C LEU A 412 -10.63 -18.25 14.90
N GLN A 413 -10.16 -19.23 15.67
CA GLN A 413 -8.73 -19.55 15.81
C GLN A 413 -8.05 -19.96 14.49
N ARG A 414 -8.79 -20.35 13.45
CA ARG A 414 -8.23 -20.65 12.12
C ARG A 414 -7.98 -19.38 11.30
N LEU A 415 -8.73 -18.32 11.58
CA LEU A 415 -8.73 -17.07 10.81
C LEU A 415 -7.56 -16.16 11.21
N ASN A 416 -6.33 -16.63 10.97
CA ASN A 416 -5.10 -15.95 11.38
C ASN A 416 -4.85 -14.61 10.67
N ASN A 417 -5.53 -14.34 9.56
CA ASN A 417 -5.39 -13.11 8.78
C ASN A 417 -6.57 -12.13 8.96
N LEU A 418 -7.55 -12.46 9.80
CA LEU A 418 -8.78 -11.68 9.93
C LEU A 418 -8.51 -10.38 10.65
N TYR A 419 -8.72 -9.26 9.96
CA TYR A 419 -8.62 -7.90 10.49
C TYR A 419 -9.98 -7.35 10.93
N SER A 420 -11.01 -7.61 10.13
CA SER A 420 -12.37 -7.09 10.34
C SER A 420 -13.39 -8.21 10.28
N LEU A 421 -14.27 -8.27 11.27
CA LEU A 421 -15.43 -9.18 11.30
C LEU A 421 -16.71 -8.36 11.48
N THR A 422 -17.71 -8.63 10.65
CA THR A 422 -19.02 -7.98 10.71
C THR A 422 -20.13 -9.02 10.78
N PHE A 423 -20.99 -8.92 11.78
CA PHE A 423 -22.29 -9.59 11.80
C PHE A 423 -23.39 -8.57 11.60
N ARG A 424 -24.24 -8.80 10.60
CA ARG A 424 -25.36 -7.92 10.27
C ARG A 424 -26.65 -8.71 10.12
N ARG A 425 -27.69 -8.34 10.87
CA ARG A 425 -29.01 -9.00 10.79
C ARG A 425 -28.96 -10.53 10.90
N THR A 426 -28.00 -11.05 11.66
CA THR A 426 -27.97 -12.44 12.14
C THR A 426 -28.86 -12.57 13.39
N ASN A 427 -29.28 -13.79 13.73
CA ASN A 427 -30.08 -14.09 14.93
C ASN A 427 -29.21 -14.52 16.12
N THR A 428 -28.02 -13.94 16.25
CA THR A 428 -27.04 -14.36 17.26
C THR A 428 -27.51 -13.99 18.66
N VAL A 429 -27.94 -14.98 19.43
CA VAL A 429 -28.48 -14.78 20.79
C VAL A 429 -27.38 -14.91 21.84
N VAL A 430 -26.49 -15.88 21.64
CA VAL A 430 -25.33 -16.15 22.48
C VAL A 430 -24.12 -16.27 21.56
N TRP A 431 -22.94 -15.87 22.02
CA TRP A 431 -21.70 -16.18 21.32
C TRP A 431 -20.83 -17.02 22.23
N ASN A 432 -20.74 -18.33 21.95
CA ASN A 432 -20.11 -19.32 22.84
C ASN A 432 -18.57 -19.25 22.89
N ALA A 433 -17.96 -18.30 22.18
CA ALA A 433 -16.52 -18.07 22.21
C ALA A 433 -16.12 -17.18 23.39
N GLN A 434 -14.92 -17.41 23.90
CA GLN A 434 -14.32 -16.62 24.97
C GLN A 434 -13.47 -15.48 24.38
N PRO A 435 -13.21 -14.40 25.15
CA PRO A 435 -12.33 -13.32 24.70
C PRO A 435 -10.96 -13.81 24.19
N SER A 436 -10.45 -14.92 24.75
CA SER A 436 -9.19 -15.56 24.31
C SER A 436 -9.23 -16.19 22.91
N ASP A 437 -10.42 -16.46 22.38
CA ASP A 437 -10.61 -17.12 21.07
C ASP A 437 -10.62 -16.13 19.91
N VAL A 438 -10.65 -14.82 20.19
CA VAL A 438 -10.53 -13.77 19.18
C VAL A 438 -9.12 -13.86 18.54
N PRO A 439 -9.02 -13.87 17.20
CA PRO A 439 -7.73 -13.92 16.51
C PRO A 439 -6.84 -12.73 16.88
N ASP A 440 -5.54 -12.97 17.04
CA ASP A 440 -4.57 -11.91 17.37
C ASP A 440 -4.45 -10.84 16.28
N SER A 441 -4.83 -11.16 15.03
CA SER A 441 -4.86 -10.22 13.91
C SER A 441 -6.14 -9.38 13.83
N GLN A 442 -7.18 -9.72 14.61
CA GLN A 442 -8.45 -9.03 14.54
C GLN A 442 -8.35 -7.67 15.23
N PHE A 443 -8.69 -6.64 14.47
CA PHE A 443 -8.58 -5.25 14.90
C PHE A 443 -9.95 -4.60 15.11
N VAL A 444 -10.93 -5.03 14.30
CA VAL A 444 -12.26 -4.43 14.24
C VAL A 444 -13.37 -5.47 14.35
N LEU A 445 -14.40 -5.14 15.11
CA LEU A 445 -15.65 -5.88 15.17
C LEU A 445 -16.86 -4.97 14.94
N TYR A 446 -17.74 -5.40 14.05
CA TYR A 446 -19.03 -4.76 13.80
C TYR A 446 -20.17 -5.72 14.14
N LEU A 447 -21.08 -5.30 15.02
CA LEU A 447 -22.36 -5.94 15.28
C LEU A 447 -23.45 -4.94 14.91
N ILE A 448 -24.23 -5.24 13.87
CA ILE A 448 -25.16 -4.29 13.25
C ILE A 448 -26.54 -4.91 13.12
N ASP A 449 -27.57 -4.16 13.52
CA ASP A 449 -28.98 -4.55 13.39
C ASP A 449 -29.24 -5.92 14.03
N GLN A 450 -28.95 -6.04 15.32
CA GLN A 450 -29.00 -7.30 16.08
C GLN A 450 -29.98 -7.20 17.24
N VAL A 451 -30.69 -8.29 17.51
CA VAL A 451 -31.49 -8.43 18.73
C VAL A 451 -30.82 -9.45 19.62
N MET A 452 -30.30 -9.01 20.77
CA MET A 452 -29.54 -9.86 21.68
C MET A 452 -30.05 -9.69 23.12
N PRO A 453 -30.00 -10.73 23.97
CA PRO A 453 -30.37 -10.58 25.38
C PRO A 453 -29.41 -9.68 26.16
N ALA A 454 -28.13 -9.74 25.82
CA ALA A 454 -27.04 -8.98 26.42
C ALA A 454 -25.87 -8.92 25.43
N VAL A 455 -24.91 -8.02 25.69
CA VAL A 455 -23.64 -8.01 24.95
C VAL A 455 -22.89 -9.35 25.19
N PRO A 456 -22.43 -10.06 24.13
CA PRO A 456 -21.83 -11.38 24.29
C PRO A 456 -20.54 -11.42 25.12
N THR A 457 -20.28 -12.55 25.78
CA THR A 457 -19.12 -12.75 26.67
C THR A 457 -17.78 -12.58 25.98
N ILE A 458 -17.69 -12.85 24.68
CA ILE A 458 -16.46 -12.66 23.89
C ILE A 458 -15.94 -11.21 23.93
N LEU A 459 -16.83 -10.23 24.17
CA LEU A 459 -16.48 -8.82 24.28
C LEU A 459 -16.16 -8.39 25.71
N GLN A 460 -16.37 -9.26 26.70
CA GLN A 460 -16.02 -8.92 28.07
C GLN A 460 -14.49 -8.81 28.19
N ALA A 461 -14.04 -7.74 28.84
CA ALA A 461 -12.64 -7.43 29.13
C ALA A 461 -11.73 -7.15 27.91
N ASN A 462 -12.21 -7.20 26.67
CA ASN A 462 -11.44 -6.94 25.43
C ASN A 462 -10.00 -7.49 25.49
N SER A 463 -9.84 -8.76 25.89
CA SER A 463 -8.53 -9.30 26.30
C SER A 463 -7.52 -9.48 25.16
N LYS A 464 -8.01 -9.48 23.91
CA LYS A 464 -7.20 -9.55 22.68
C LYS A 464 -6.94 -8.19 22.04
N GLY A 465 -7.42 -7.11 22.67
CA GLY A 465 -7.05 -5.76 22.30
C GLY A 465 -7.64 -5.27 20.98
N LEU A 466 -8.89 -5.65 20.68
CA LEU A 466 -9.66 -5.01 19.61
C LEU A 466 -9.58 -3.50 19.80
N LYS A 467 -9.39 -2.78 18.70
CA LYS A 467 -9.19 -1.33 18.73
C LYS A 467 -10.46 -0.58 18.40
N PHE A 468 -11.26 -1.14 17.50
CA PHE A 468 -12.51 -0.56 17.05
C PHE A 468 -13.66 -1.55 17.30
N ILE A 469 -14.68 -1.11 18.03
CA ILE A 469 -15.91 -1.88 18.26
C ILE A 469 -17.10 -1.03 17.86
N LEU A 470 -17.92 -1.56 16.95
CA LEU A 470 -19.12 -0.89 16.48
C LEU A 470 -20.34 -1.74 16.80
N LEU A 471 -21.20 -1.22 17.67
CA LEU A 471 -22.46 -1.78 18.11
C LEU A 471 -23.58 -0.86 17.62
N ARG A 472 -24.15 -1.17 16.45
CA ARG A 472 -25.15 -0.30 15.81
C ARG A 472 -26.51 -0.97 15.80
N ASN A 473 -27.54 -0.23 16.22
CA ASN A 473 -28.92 -0.71 16.19
C ASN A 473 -29.05 -2.09 16.87
N ILE A 474 -28.55 -2.17 18.11
CA ILE A 474 -28.60 -3.39 18.90
C ILE A 474 -29.66 -3.24 19.98
N THR A 475 -30.68 -4.09 19.92
CA THR A 475 -31.73 -4.15 20.95
C THR A 475 -31.33 -5.15 22.03
N LEU A 476 -31.07 -4.66 23.24
CA LEU A 476 -30.72 -5.47 24.41
C LEU A 476 -31.99 -5.80 25.22
N THR A 477 -32.38 -7.08 25.31
CA THR A 477 -33.67 -7.45 25.93
C THR A 477 -33.63 -7.76 27.43
N ARG A 478 -32.45 -8.02 28.02
CA ARG A 478 -32.31 -8.34 29.46
C ARG A 478 -31.32 -7.45 30.18
N ASN A 479 -30.10 -7.30 29.64
CA ASN A 479 -29.04 -6.50 30.26
C ASN A 479 -28.74 -5.29 29.37
N LEU A 480 -29.23 -4.13 29.77
CA LEU A 480 -29.02 -2.85 29.08
C LEU A 480 -27.62 -2.27 29.30
N THR A 481 -26.80 -2.88 30.17
CA THR A 481 -25.46 -2.38 30.45
C THR A 481 -24.44 -2.93 29.46
N ILE A 482 -23.65 -2.01 28.89
CA ILE A 482 -22.52 -2.34 28.01
C ILE A 482 -21.32 -2.66 28.93
N PRO A 483 -20.59 -3.77 28.70
CA PRO A 483 -19.44 -4.11 29.52
C PRO A 483 -18.33 -3.05 29.38
N PRO A 484 -17.44 -2.90 30.37
CA PRO A 484 -16.31 -2.00 30.27
C PRO A 484 -15.33 -2.50 29.18
N LEU A 485 -15.26 -1.77 28.07
CA LEU A 485 -14.38 -2.08 26.94
C LEU A 485 -13.15 -1.17 26.98
N ALA A 486 -12.08 -1.65 27.59
CA ALA A 486 -10.82 -0.91 27.68
C ALA A 486 -9.99 -1.06 26.38
N GLY A 487 -9.06 -0.13 26.15
CA GLY A 487 -8.07 -0.25 25.07
C GLY A 487 -8.59 0.10 23.67
N LEU A 488 -9.77 0.71 23.56
CA LEU A 488 -10.38 1.14 22.30
C LEU A 488 -9.93 2.53 21.87
N PHE A 489 -9.64 2.66 20.57
CA PHE A 489 -9.44 3.95 19.90
C PHE A 489 -10.76 4.51 19.36
N GLN A 490 -11.66 3.64 18.89
CA GLN A 490 -12.96 4.04 18.38
C GLN A 490 -14.07 3.14 18.92
N ILE A 491 -15.18 3.75 19.29
CA ILE A 491 -16.40 3.04 19.63
C ILE A 491 -17.61 3.69 18.96
N ASP A 492 -18.52 2.85 18.48
CA ASP A 492 -19.78 3.29 17.92
C ASP A 492 -20.92 2.57 18.63
N LEU A 493 -21.78 3.33 19.31
CA LEU A 493 -22.96 2.86 20.02
C LEU A 493 -24.23 3.52 19.44
N THR A 494 -24.26 3.67 18.11
CA THR A 494 -25.39 4.29 17.39
C THR A 494 -26.67 3.49 17.62
N ASN A 495 -27.75 4.17 17.96
CA ASN A 495 -29.08 3.57 18.14
C ASN A 495 -29.07 2.38 19.12
N MET A 496 -28.56 2.62 20.34
CA MET A 496 -28.53 1.66 21.44
C MET A 496 -29.53 2.03 22.55
N THR A 497 -30.47 2.95 22.28
CA THR A 497 -31.47 3.45 23.24
C THR A 497 -30.86 4.03 24.52
N LEU A 498 -29.67 4.66 24.42
CA LEU A 498 -28.95 5.19 25.57
C LEU A 498 -29.53 6.54 26.02
N ASP A 499 -29.90 6.67 27.29
CA ASP A 499 -30.30 7.96 27.88
C ASP A 499 -29.09 8.79 28.34
N VAL A 500 -27.99 8.12 28.66
CA VAL A 500 -26.76 8.72 29.19
C VAL A 500 -25.54 8.06 28.56
N VAL A 501 -24.41 8.77 28.60
CA VAL A 501 -23.13 8.25 28.14
C VAL A 501 -22.63 7.15 29.09
N PRO A 502 -22.27 5.96 28.58
CA PRO A 502 -21.74 4.89 29.41
C PRO A 502 -20.48 5.32 30.18
N PRO A 503 -20.43 5.16 31.53
CA PRO A 503 -19.34 5.67 32.35
C PRO A 503 -17.94 5.16 31.99
N PHE A 504 -17.84 3.95 31.43
CA PHE A 504 -16.54 3.37 31.05
C PHE A 504 -15.85 4.16 29.92
N LEU A 505 -16.60 4.90 29.11
CA LEU A 505 -16.05 5.75 28.05
C LEU A 505 -15.24 6.91 28.63
N LEU A 506 -15.69 7.43 29.77
CA LEU A 506 -15.07 8.57 30.46
C LEU A 506 -13.73 8.22 31.11
N ALA A 507 -13.44 6.92 31.28
CA ALA A 507 -12.23 6.41 31.91
C ALA A 507 -11.12 6.07 30.89
N SER A 508 -11.31 6.32 29.59
CA SER A 508 -10.35 5.95 28.55
C SER A 508 -9.37 7.08 28.22
N ASP A 509 -8.07 6.81 28.32
CA ASP A 509 -7.04 7.80 27.97
C ASP A 509 -6.68 7.80 26.47
N ILE A 510 -7.22 6.87 25.67
CA ILE A 510 -6.81 6.67 24.27
C ILE A 510 -7.96 6.75 23.25
N LEU A 511 -9.20 6.93 23.72
CA LEU A 511 -10.38 6.95 22.86
C LEU A 511 -10.44 8.25 22.05
N THR A 512 -10.38 8.15 20.72
CA THR A 512 -10.34 9.31 19.82
C THR A 512 -11.69 9.61 19.19
N ASP A 513 -12.47 8.57 18.88
CA ASP A 513 -13.71 8.70 18.11
C ASP A 513 -14.85 7.97 18.82
N VAL A 514 -15.91 8.70 19.15
CA VAL A 514 -17.10 8.18 19.83
C VAL A 514 -18.35 8.55 19.07
N SER A 515 -19.09 7.54 18.61
CA SER A 515 -20.42 7.73 18.03
C SER A 515 -21.51 7.29 19.00
N LEU A 516 -22.42 8.21 19.29
CA LEU A 516 -23.62 8.04 20.10
C LEU A 516 -24.85 8.57 19.34
N ASP A 517 -24.79 8.56 18.01
CA ASP A 517 -25.91 9.01 17.17
C ASP A 517 -27.18 8.20 17.46
N TYR A 518 -28.35 8.82 17.26
CA TYR A 518 -29.66 8.17 17.38
C TYR A 518 -29.94 7.54 18.75
N ASN A 519 -29.52 8.19 19.83
CA ASN A 519 -29.85 7.78 21.19
C ASN A 519 -30.84 8.78 21.83
N HIS A 520 -31.02 8.71 23.15
CA HIS A 520 -31.94 9.55 23.91
C HIS A 520 -31.19 10.50 24.86
N ILE A 521 -29.94 10.81 24.55
CA ILE A 521 -29.08 11.65 25.39
C ILE A 521 -29.64 13.08 25.42
N GLN A 522 -29.87 13.61 26.61
CA GLN A 522 -30.55 14.90 26.80
C GLN A 522 -29.59 16.09 26.94
N GLU A 523 -28.35 15.84 27.29
CA GLU A 523 -27.34 16.87 27.53
C GLU A 523 -25.98 16.48 26.97
N ILE A 524 -25.17 17.49 26.65
CA ILE A 524 -23.81 17.28 26.22
C ILE A 524 -22.96 16.96 27.45
N PRO A 525 -22.31 15.79 27.55
CA PRO A 525 -21.54 15.44 28.74
C PRO A 525 -20.23 16.22 28.76
N MET A 526 -20.03 17.07 29.75
CA MET A 526 -18.81 17.89 29.81
C MET A 526 -17.58 17.02 30.09
N GLU A 527 -17.76 15.91 30.80
CA GLU A 527 -16.70 14.94 31.11
C GLU A 527 -16.12 14.32 29.84
N ILE A 528 -16.96 13.83 28.91
CA ILE A 528 -16.47 13.19 27.69
C ILE A 528 -15.75 14.21 26.79
N ILE A 529 -16.25 15.43 26.73
CA ILE A 529 -15.67 16.51 25.90
C ILE A 529 -14.32 16.98 26.46
N SER A 530 -14.11 16.86 27.77
CA SER A 530 -12.85 17.23 28.43
C SER A 530 -11.72 16.21 28.26
N MET A 531 -11.99 15.05 27.66
CA MET A 531 -11.00 14.01 27.44
C MET A 531 -9.88 14.49 26.51
N THR A 532 -8.62 14.29 26.92
CA THR A 532 -7.44 14.79 26.21
C THR A 532 -7.13 14.03 24.92
N SER A 533 -7.67 12.83 24.75
CA SER A 533 -7.51 12.00 23.55
C SER A 533 -8.64 12.16 22.53
N LEU A 534 -9.81 12.66 22.95
CA LEU A 534 -11.00 12.70 22.11
C LEU A 534 -10.85 13.72 20.99
N GLN A 535 -11.09 13.27 19.75
CA GLN A 535 -11.02 14.07 18.53
C GLN A 535 -12.38 14.23 17.86
N ALA A 536 -13.27 13.25 17.96
CA ALA A 536 -14.61 13.34 17.40
C ALA A 536 -15.67 12.75 18.32
N LEU A 537 -16.75 13.52 18.55
CA LEU A 537 -17.93 13.10 19.27
C LEU A 537 -19.16 13.30 18.40
N TYR A 538 -19.89 12.21 18.12
CA TYR A 538 -21.13 12.25 17.35
C TYR A 538 -22.33 12.02 18.26
N LEU A 539 -23.23 12.99 18.31
CA LEU A 539 -24.45 13.03 19.11
C LEU A 539 -25.65 13.40 18.24
N THR A 540 -25.61 13.08 16.95
CA THR A 540 -26.67 13.41 15.98
C THR A 540 -27.97 12.69 16.36
N PHE A 541 -29.13 13.33 16.19
CA PHE A 541 -30.44 12.75 16.52
C PHE A 541 -30.54 12.24 17.97
N ASN A 542 -30.17 13.08 18.93
CA ASN A 542 -30.42 12.87 20.35
C ASN A 542 -31.50 13.85 20.85
N ALA A 543 -31.66 13.98 22.17
CA ALA A 543 -32.62 14.87 22.82
C ALA A 543 -31.96 16.15 23.38
N ILE A 544 -30.83 16.58 22.81
CA ILE A 544 -30.05 17.73 23.31
C ILE A 544 -30.74 19.04 22.94
N THR A 545 -31.13 19.83 23.93
CA THR A 545 -31.88 21.09 23.71
C THR A 545 -30.99 22.33 23.72
N THR A 546 -29.83 22.27 24.37
CA THR A 546 -28.95 23.43 24.56
C THR A 546 -27.49 23.05 24.41
N ILE A 547 -26.69 24.01 23.94
CA ILE A 547 -25.23 23.93 23.96
C ILE A 547 -24.73 24.67 25.22
N PRO A 548 -23.97 24.03 26.13
CA PRO A 548 -23.49 24.67 27.35
C PRO A 548 -22.65 25.92 27.06
N SER A 549 -22.84 26.98 27.85
CA SER A 549 -22.04 28.22 27.76
C SER A 549 -20.54 27.98 28.01
N ALA A 550 -20.17 26.90 28.71
CA ALA A 550 -18.76 26.53 28.87
C ALA A 550 -18.04 26.31 27.52
N LEU A 551 -18.76 25.84 26.49
CA LEU A 551 -18.21 25.64 25.14
C LEU A 551 -18.03 26.95 24.37
N THR A 552 -18.62 28.05 24.83
CA THR A 552 -18.43 29.37 24.20
C THR A 552 -17.15 30.06 24.66
N THR A 553 -16.70 29.78 25.89
CA THR A 553 -15.46 30.33 26.43
C THR A 553 -14.25 29.43 26.19
N THR A 554 -14.42 28.11 26.23
CA THR A 554 -13.31 27.15 26.16
C THR A 554 -13.73 25.90 25.40
N PHE A 555 -13.54 25.88 24.08
CA PHE A 555 -13.68 24.67 23.30
C PHE A 555 -12.41 23.80 23.38
N PRO A 556 -12.50 22.48 23.63
CA PRO A 556 -11.32 21.65 23.80
C PRO A 556 -10.40 21.69 22.56
N PRO A 557 -9.07 21.81 22.74
CA PRO A 557 -8.13 21.92 21.62
C PRO A 557 -7.99 20.60 20.83
N THR A 558 -8.25 19.47 21.48
CA THR A 558 -8.12 18.12 20.91
C THR A 558 -9.36 17.72 20.11
N LEU A 559 -10.53 18.16 20.55
CA LEU A 559 -11.81 17.86 19.90
C LEU A 559 -11.90 18.60 18.57
N LYS A 560 -11.89 17.88 17.46
CA LYS A 560 -11.99 18.43 16.10
C LYS A 560 -13.44 18.48 15.62
N THR A 561 -14.29 17.55 16.07
CA THR A 561 -15.68 17.44 15.63
C THR A 561 -16.61 17.16 16.80
N LEU A 562 -17.66 17.95 16.95
CA LEU A 562 -18.82 17.73 17.81
C LEU A 562 -20.08 17.80 16.94
N ALA A 563 -20.69 16.64 16.65
CA ALA A 563 -21.87 16.58 15.81
C ALA A 563 -23.16 16.59 16.63
N LEU A 564 -23.96 17.64 16.46
CA LEU A 564 -25.23 17.87 17.18
C LEU A 564 -26.41 17.98 16.21
N GLY A 565 -26.25 17.58 14.95
CA GLY A 565 -27.32 17.65 13.97
C GLY A 565 -28.58 16.88 14.41
N GLY A 566 -29.76 17.35 13.98
CA GLY A 566 -31.04 16.70 14.26
C GLY A 566 -31.49 16.72 15.73
N ASN A 567 -30.76 17.42 16.61
CA ASN A 567 -31.18 17.64 18.00
C ASN A 567 -32.19 18.80 18.12
N PRO A 568 -33.00 18.85 19.18
CA PRO A 568 -33.97 19.93 19.43
C PRO A 568 -33.34 21.26 19.90
N ILE A 569 -32.24 21.69 19.26
CA ILE A 569 -31.54 22.94 19.55
C ILE A 569 -32.25 24.10 18.83
N ASP A 570 -32.84 25.03 19.58
CA ASP A 570 -33.55 26.20 19.03
C ASP A 570 -32.81 27.53 19.20
N THR A 571 -31.85 27.58 20.12
CA THR A 571 -31.04 28.78 20.42
C THR A 571 -29.59 28.42 20.70
N LEU A 572 -28.70 29.40 20.53
CA LEU A 572 -27.30 29.34 20.94
C LEU A 572 -27.07 30.34 22.09
N PRO A 573 -26.07 30.13 22.95
CA PRO A 573 -25.68 31.12 23.94
C PRO A 573 -25.29 32.45 23.28
N THR A 574 -25.49 33.57 24.00
CA THR A 574 -25.25 34.92 23.48
C THR A 574 -23.81 35.16 23.02
N ASP A 575 -22.84 34.56 23.71
CA ASP A 575 -21.41 34.72 23.46
C ASP A 575 -20.83 33.55 22.66
N PHE A 576 -21.65 32.82 21.91
CA PHE A 576 -21.21 31.67 21.13
C PHE A 576 -20.20 32.06 20.05
N ASP A 577 -19.07 31.34 20.00
CA ASP A 577 -18.03 31.56 19.01
C ASP A 577 -18.46 31.07 17.62
N PHE A 578 -18.82 32.02 16.75
CA PHE A 578 -19.27 31.76 15.38
C PHE A 578 -18.26 30.93 14.56
N GLU A 579 -16.96 31.05 14.83
CA GLU A 579 -15.92 30.30 14.12
C GLU A 579 -16.09 28.79 14.28
N LEU A 580 -16.61 28.32 15.42
CA LEU A 580 -16.85 26.89 15.66
C LEU A 580 -17.90 26.29 14.71
N LEU A 581 -18.90 27.08 14.31
CA LEU A 581 -19.89 26.68 13.31
C LEU A 581 -19.34 26.85 11.89
N GLN A 582 -18.65 27.96 11.62
CA GLN A 582 -18.07 28.23 10.30
C GLN A 582 -17.03 27.18 9.90
N SER A 583 -16.19 26.76 10.84
CA SER A 583 -15.19 25.70 10.66
C SER A 583 -15.77 24.28 10.77
N ARG A 584 -17.08 24.15 11.02
CA ARG A 584 -17.80 22.89 11.32
C ARG A 584 -17.19 22.03 12.43
N ARG A 585 -16.50 22.66 13.39
CA ARG A 585 -16.07 21.94 14.60
C ARG A 585 -17.26 21.57 15.46
N ILE A 586 -18.30 22.41 15.46
CA ILE A 586 -19.64 22.07 15.95
C ILE A 586 -20.59 22.07 14.75
N THR A 587 -21.37 21.01 14.58
CA THR A 587 -22.40 20.93 13.52
C THR A 587 -23.79 20.87 14.15
N ILE A 588 -24.72 21.65 13.59
CA ILE A 588 -26.11 21.80 14.07
C ILE A 588 -27.11 21.61 12.93
N ASP A 589 -26.72 20.85 11.91
CA ASP A 589 -27.51 20.55 10.73
C ASP A 589 -28.89 19.98 11.11
N GLY A 590 -29.96 20.41 10.44
CA GLY A 590 -31.31 19.89 10.72
C GLY A 590 -31.91 20.21 12.09
N THR A 591 -31.32 21.11 12.88
CA THR A 591 -31.90 21.59 14.15
C THR A 591 -33.06 22.57 13.93
N PRO A 592 -33.98 22.76 14.91
CA PRO A 592 -35.01 23.80 14.88
C PRO A 592 -34.45 25.21 14.61
N LEU A 593 -33.30 25.55 15.18
CA LEU A 593 -32.57 26.79 14.91
C LEU A 593 -32.28 26.96 13.41
N CYS A 594 -31.65 25.96 12.79
CA CYS A 594 -31.36 25.99 11.36
C CYS A 594 -32.62 26.13 10.52
N LEU A 595 -33.67 25.35 10.83
CA LEU A 595 -34.96 25.41 10.14
C LEU A 595 -35.60 26.80 10.23
N ARG A 596 -35.53 27.46 11.39
CA ARG A 596 -36.05 28.81 11.61
C ARG A 596 -35.29 29.85 10.79
N ILE A 597 -33.96 29.82 10.81
CA ILE A 597 -33.13 30.76 10.04
C ILE A 597 -33.34 30.58 8.54
N LEU A 598 -33.37 29.34 8.05
CA LEU A 598 -33.62 29.03 6.64
C LEU A 598 -34.98 29.58 6.16
N LYS A 599 -36.03 29.45 6.98
CA LYS A 599 -37.34 30.04 6.69
C LYS A 599 -37.27 31.57 6.63
N ALA A 600 -36.60 32.21 7.58
CA ALA A 600 -36.43 33.67 7.60
C ALA A 600 -35.65 34.16 6.37
N VAL A 601 -34.58 33.47 5.97
CA VAL A 601 -33.81 33.77 4.75
C VAL A 601 -34.69 33.62 3.50
N ALA A 602 -35.47 32.54 3.40
CA ALA A 602 -36.38 32.33 2.27
C ALA A 602 -37.50 33.39 2.19
N ALA A 603 -37.92 33.94 3.34
CA ALA A 603 -38.94 34.99 3.42
C ALA A 603 -38.38 36.42 3.29
N ASN A 604 -37.06 36.59 3.08
CA ASN A 604 -36.38 37.90 3.12
C ASN A 604 -36.54 38.64 4.46
N GLU A 605 -36.59 37.91 5.58
CA GLU A 605 -36.76 38.45 6.94
C GLU A 605 -35.50 38.27 7.80
N ALA A 606 -34.33 38.07 7.18
CA ALA A 606 -33.07 37.85 7.90
C ALA A 606 -32.69 39.02 8.82
N ASP A 607 -33.07 40.26 8.48
CA ASP A 607 -32.80 41.46 9.29
C ASP A 607 -33.52 41.46 10.66
N LYS A 608 -34.56 40.63 10.83
CA LYS A 608 -35.29 40.47 12.09
C LYS A 608 -34.63 39.48 13.06
N LEU A 609 -33.62 38.74 12.60
CA LEU A 609 -32.90 37.75 13.39
C LEU A 609 -31.91 38.41 14.36
N SER A 610 -31.45 37.66 15.37
CA SER A 610 -30.38 38.14 16.26
C SER A 610 -29.05 38.32 15.49
N GLN A 611 -28.10 39.08 16.06
CA GLN A 611 -26.82 39.34 15.39
C GLN A 611 -26.06 38.05 15.00
N LEU A 612 -26.02 37.07 15.90
CA LEU A 612 -25.40 35.77 15.63
C LEU A 612 -26.17 34.99 14.55
N GLU A 613 -27.49 35.02 14.58
CA GLU A 613 -28.32 34.36 13.56
C GLU A 613 -28.20 35.00 12.18
N GLN A 614 -28.00 36.33 12.11
CA GLN A 614 -27.67 37.02 10.85
C GLN A 614 -26.31 36.55 10.30
N GLN A 615 -25.32 36.33 11.16
CA GLN A 615 -24.04 35.74 10.75
C GLN A 615 -24.24 34.31 10.20
N ILE A 616 -25.04 33.49 10.89
CA ILE A 616 -25.39 32.14 10.41
C ILE A 616 -26.14 32.21 9.06
N ALA A 617 -27.09 33.13 8.91
CA ALA A 617 -27.85 33.33 7.68
C ALA A 617 -26.92 33.66 6.48
N SER A 618 -25.87 34.46 6.69
CA SER A 618 -24.89 34.76 5.64
C SER A 618 -24.07 33.54 5.19
N HIS A 619 -23.93 32.53 6.04
CA HIS A 619 -23.18 31.28 5.78
C HIS A 619 -24.07 30.03 5.78
N ILE A 620 -25.37 30.20 5.51
CA ILE A 620 -26.39 29.17 5.76
C ILE A 620 -26.13 27.85 5.02
N LYS A 621 -25.57 27.90 3.80
CA LYS A 621 -25.25 26.71 2.99
C LYS A 621 -24.14 25.83 3.59
N THR A 622 -23.31 26.41 4.45
CA THR A 622 -22.20 25.70 5.11
C THR A 622 -22.61 25.20 6.49
N ILE A 623 -23.37 26.00 7.24
CA ILE A 623 -23.71 25.74 8.66
C ILE A 623 -24.98 24.91 8.82
N CYS A 624 -25.97 25.14 7.96
CA CYS A 624 -27.28 24.48 8.02
C CYS A 624 -27.51 23.65 6.76
N GLN A 625 -26.72 22.59 6.61
CA GLN A 625 -26.92 21.61 5.56
C GLN A 625 -28.11 20.72 5.89
N PHE A 626 -28.76 20.19 4.86
CA PHE A 626 -29.71 19.10 5.01
C PHE A 626 -29.12 17.86 4.36
N ASP A 627 -29.03 16.83 5.16
CA ASP A 627 -28.85 15.48 4.65
C ASP A 627 -30.07 15.10 3.80
N CYS A 628 -29.82 14.30 2.78
CA CYS A 628 -30.87 13.82 1.87
C CYS A 628 -31.95 12.99 2.59
N ALA A 629 -31.62 12.43 3.74
CA ALA A 629 -32.55 11.78 4.67
C ALA A 629 -32.04 11.99 6.10
N VAL A 630 -32.96 11.90 7.06
CA VAL A 630 -32.71 12.05 8.50
C VAL A 630 -31.56 11.11 8.93
N GLY A 631 -30.39 11.72 9.13
CA GLY A 631 -29.10 11.14 9.53
C GLY A 631 -28.48 10.12 8.57
N CYS A 632 -28.86 10.21 7.31
CA CYS A 632 -27.94 9.86 6.22
C CYS A 632 -26.91 10.98 6.03
N THR A 633 -25.94 11.05 6.93
CA THR A 633 -24.85 12.02 6.82
C THR A 633 -24.03 11.77 5.55
N SER A 634 -23.33 12.79 5.07
CA SER A 634 -22.41 12.67 3.91
C SER A 634 -21.43 11.50 4.04
N LYS A 635 -20.97 11.18 5.26
CA LYS A 635 -20.07 10.06 5.55
C LYS A 635 -20.70 8.67 5.39
N ARG A 636 -22.03 8.58 5.53
CA ARG A 636 -22.78 7.33 5.35
C ARG A 636 -23.09 7.11 3.87
N LEU A 637 -23.36 8.18 3.14
CA LEU A 637 -23.71 8.13 1.73
C LEU A 637 -22.58 7.56 0.86
N GLY A 638 -22.81 6.41 0.23
CA GLY A 638 -21.87 5.82 -0.75
C GLY A 638 -20.65 5.13 -0.14
N ASN A 639 -20.67 4.82 1.16
CA ASN A 639 -19.54 4.21 1.88
C ASN A 639 -19.44 2.68 1.70
N THR A 640 -20.24 2.09 0.81
CA THR A 640 -20.34 0.63 0.53
C THR A 640 -20.88 -0.24 1.67
N GLN A 641 -21.40 0.37 2.74
CA GLN A 641 -21.96 -0.32 3.91
C GLN A 641 -23.49 -0.42 3.87
N CYS A 642 -24.16 -0.11 2.75
CA CYS A 642 -25.60 -0.26 2.57
C CYS A 642 -26.39 0.29 3.77
N ASP A 643 -26.17 1.56 4.12
CA ASP A 643 -26.73 2.15 5.34
C ASP A 643 -28.25 2.36 5.18
N PRO A 644 -29.11 1.71 5.99
CA PRO A 644 -30.57 1.77 5.79
C PRO A 644 -31.15 3.19 5.85
N VAL A 645 -30.55 4.06 6.67
CA VAL A 645 -30.93 5.48 6.77
C VAL A 645 -30.69 6.26 5.47
N CYS A 646 -29.72 5.82 4.66
CA CYS A 646 -29.38 6.39 3.36
C CYS A 646 -30.16 5.78 2.20
N MET A 647 -30.97 4.76 2.46
CA MET A 647 -31.69 3.99 1.44
C MET A 647 -33.04 4.59 1.08
N THR A 648 -33.05 5.91 0.89
CA THR A 648 -34.24 6.65 0.49
C THR A 648 -34.09 7.16 -0.94
N ARG A 649 -35.23 7.42 -1.60
CA ARG A 649 -35.22 8.04 -2.94
C ARG A 649 -34.52 9.40 -2.95
N ALA A 650 -34.64 10.18 -1.87
CA ALA A 650 -34.00 11.48 -1.74
C ALA A 650 -32.47 11.37 -1.65
N CYS A 651 -31.97 10.30 -1.02
CA CYS A 651 -30.54 9.95 -0.99
C CYS A 651 -30.07 9.14 -2.19
N ASN A 652 -30.91 8.96 -3.21
CA ASN A 652 -30.62 8.09 -4.35
C ASN A 652 -30.17 6.68 -3.92
N PHE A 653 -30.78 6.14 -2.86
CA PHE A 653 -30.50 4.82 -2.31
C PHE A 653 -29.00 4.57 -2.05
N ASP A 654 -28.40 5.35 -1.15
CA ASP A 654 -26.99 5.24 -0.72
C ASP A 654 -25.94 5.31 -1.86
N SER A 655 -26.33 5.66 -3.09
CA SER A 655 -25.55 6.16 -4.23
C SER A 655 -26.09 5.65 -5.58
N SER A 656 -25.64 6.24 -6.68
CA SER A 656 -26.06 5.81 -8.03
C SER A 656 -25.52 4.41 -8.40
N ALA A 657 -26.34 3.58 -9.05
CA ALA A 657 -25.97 2.22 -9.47
C ALA A 657 -24.64 2.10 -10.27
N ALA A 658 -24.25 3.16 -11.01
CA ALA A 658 -22.98 3.22 -11.73
C ALA A 658 -21.74 3.32 -10.82
N GLN A 659 -21.88 3.92 -9.63
CA GLN A 659 -20.80 4.03 -8.64
C GLN A 659 -20.62 2.73 -7.84
N PHE A 660 -21.71 2.00 -7.59
CA PHE A 660 -21.71 0.64 -7.05
C PHE A 660 -20.94 -0.32 -7.99
N ALA A 661 -21.29 -0.36 -9.27
CA ALA A 661 -20.59 -1.17 -10.28
C ALA A 661 -19.09 -0.82 -10.42
N ALA A 662 -18.74 0.46 -10.32
CA ALA A 662 -17.34 0.91 -10.34
C ALA A 662 -16.55 0.54 -9.06
N ARG A 663 -17.24 0.24 -7.95
CA ARG A 663 -16.68 -0.09 -6.64
C ARG A 663 -16.84 -1.58 -6.27
N GLY A 664 -17.32 -2.41 -7.21
CA GLY A 664 -17.39 -3.86 -7.06
C GLY A 664 -18.50 -4.38 -6.14
N VAL A 665 -19.51 -3.57 -5.86
CA VAL A 665 -20.72 -3.97 -5.10
C VAL A 665 -21.90 -3.77 -6.05
N GLU A 666 -22.76 -4.75 -6.26
CA GLU A 666 -23.95 -4.52 -7.10
C GLU A 666 -25.02 -3.76 -6.31
N ALA A 667 -25.77 -2.87 -6.95
CA ALA A 667 -26.87 -2.16 -6.27
C ALA A 667 -27.92 -3.14 -5.69
N SER A 668 -28.06 -4.32 -6.30
CA SER A 668 -28.86 -5.47 -5.83
C SER A 668 -28.41 -5.98 -4.45
N ASP A 669 -27.13 -5.89 -4.10
CA ASP A 669 -26.61 -6.35 -2.80
C ASP A 669 -27.18 -5.51 -1.66
N CYS A 670 -27.29 -4.19 -1.84
CA CYS A 670 -27.89 -3.32 -0.82
C CYS A 670 -29.42 -3.49 -0.75
N TYR A 671 -30.10 -3.66 -1.89
CA TYR A 671 -31.54 -3.94 -1.90
C TYR A 671 -31.88 -5.27 -1.22
N GLY A 672 -31.17 -6.36 -1.53
CA GLY A 672 -31.35 -7.67 -0.89
C GLY A 672 -31.01 -7.65 0.61
N GLU A 673 -30.07 -6.78 0.99
CA GLU A 673 -29.84 -6.48 2.38
C GLU A 673 -31.07 -5.83 3.04
N ILE A 674 -31.77 -4.86 2.45
CA ILE A 674 -32.82 -4.13 3.20
C ILE A 674 -34.18 -4.82 3.15
N THR A 675 -34.51 -5.51 2.07
CA THR A 675 -35.87 -6.08 1.86
C THR A 675 -36.05 -7.51 2.37
N GLY A 676 -34.98 -8.14 2.88
CA GLY A 676 -34.97 -9.58 3.19
C GLY A 676 -35.77 -10.07 4.40
N TRP A 677 -36.54 -9.19 5.05
CA TRP A 677 -37.50 -9.56 6.11
C TRP A 677 -38.93 -9.06 5.84
N GLU A 678 -39.20 -8.50 4.66
CA GLU A 678 -40.59 -8.38 4.23
C GLU A 678 -41.04 -9.80 3.85
N SER A 679 -41.84 -10.40 4.72
CA SER A 679 -42.69 -11.52 4.34
C SER A 679 -43.35 -11.14 3.03
N THR A 680 -43.18 -11.98 2.00
CA THR A 680 -43.97 -11.92 0.78
C THR A 680 -45.44 -12.01 1.16
N VAL A 681 -46.07 -10.86 1.40
CA VAL A 681 -47.51 -10.70 1.36
C VAL A 681 -47.79 -10.15 -0.03
N SER A 682 -47.94 -11.09 -0.97
CA SER A 682 -48.74 -10.91 -2.17
C SER A 682 -49.96 -11.81 -2.05
#